data_AF-A0A7J6LKW4-F1
#
_entry.id   AF-A0A7J6LKW4-F1
#
_cell.length_a   1.000
_cell.length_b   1.000
_cell.length_c   1.000
_cell.angle_alpha   90.00
_cell.angle_beta   90.00
_cell.angle_gamma   90.00
#
_symmetry.space_group_name_H-M   'P 1'
#
loop_
_entity.id
_entity.type
_entity.pdbx_description
1 polymer ?
#
loop_
_entity_poly.entity_id
_entity_poly.type
_entity_poly.pdbx_seq_one_letter_code
_entity_poly.pdbx_strand_id
1 'polypeptide(L)'
;MRRGGLGAAGVARRRQENRRMEKMGESLEAVRLETVKEQCDTFKARLQEFATKYRSKIESDATFRSQFLSMCQSVGVDPLQSTKSVFGSMLGLGRFYAELGVQILTLCLATREDNGGLLDMDDCLSMLRNIRAADSTAISREDVTKALSELSVLGPGGVSIVWGERGKAFISSVPDAFNSDQTSAISLIVSEGGHISLAQLSRELEWSTERTDIAASSLLREGLVWLDIDPSTKERYLYTLHITEGEEVQLRKCIRNLAFIGAPQIVSMVLNYIPQTINVYFIGRLGDADMLAAIGLGNLVFNIGGVSCGYGINQAIETLVSQSRGHGGHRLASVHMARAMCIALVLSTILFISLQFTEVALNFLGQDPVVAKHAMDYVNSASIGIWPAIQFDCIMRFLLCYHHPHICTLIYAITSSLHVLWCYLLVTPSSGLGGVGVAMTLTFSGCWLLGILYLIFAMTNPSISAIPGDALPRFTWSMFRGWWDYLKIGIPSMITMCSEWWAYEICTLFVGLLHDSAQLAAHVSVCNVSVLMFMMSYGLQTGLSAKVGSAVGSGNIHLAVMYCKAAALLGGAMLLVVEFVLITFRRSIVHFYCAREPEVAVYLLTLIFPFLGIQEVFDFGQACMQGVFKGLGIQRYAAVVNLLTYYLCMLPLGYLFCVYFGFGVIGMWTAFIVSVATVALSYCTILKCTDWSKHMDEAHLRMKNNL
;
A
#
# COMPACT_ATOMS: atom_id res chain seq x y z
N MET A 1 53.95 -69.61 8.56
CA MET A 1 55.09 -68.85 9.13
C MET A 1 55.20 -67.50 8.45
N ARG A 2 55.30 -66.44 9.26
CA ARG A 2 55.80 -65.06 9.04
C ARG A 2 55.33 -64.22 7.83
N ARG A 3 54.43 -63.29 8.16
CA ARG A 3 54.24 -61.95 7.56
C ARG A 3 55.56 -61.16 7.55
N GLY A 4 55.91 -60.58 6.41
CA GLY A 4 56.88 -59.47 6.28
C GLY A 4 56.15 -58.25 5.73
N GLY A 5 55.62 -57.41 6.62
CA GLY A 5 54.90 -56.20 6.25
C GLY A 5 55.83 -55.15 5.66
N LEU A 6 55.44 -54.58 4.51
CA LEU A 6 55.84 -53.24 4.10
C LEU A 6 55.40 -52.28 5.22
N GLY A 7 56.31 -52.02 6.14
CA GLY A 7 56.04 -51.35 7.40
C GLY A 7 55.47 -49.96 7.20
N ALA A 8 54.49 -49.60 8.03
CA ALA A 8 53.89 -48.28 8.13
C ALA A 8 54.93 -47.12 8.16
N ALA A 9 56.17 -47.41 8.58
CA ALA A 9 57.30 -46.48 8.55
C ALA A 9 57.66 -45.97 7.14
N GLY A 10 57.58 -46.79 6.09
CA GLY A 10 57.88 -46.36 4.72
C GLY A 10 56.84 -45.42 4.14
N VAL A 11 55.55 -45.70 4.41
CA VAL A 11 54.43 -44.83 4.02
C VAL A 11 54.44 -43.54 4.83
N ALA A 12 54.77 -43.60 6.12
CA ALA A 12 54.93 -42.42 6.97
C ALA A 12 56.06 -41.51 6.48
N ARG A 13 57.22 -42.08 6.09
CA ARG A 13 58.35 -41.31 5.55
C ARG A 13 58.02 -40.61 4.24
N ARG A 14 57.33 -41.32 3.32
CA ARG A 14 56.89 -40.73 2.04
C ARG A 14 55.83 -39.64 2.22
N ARG A 15 54.90 -39.80 3.18
CA ARG A 15 53.95 -38.73 3.57
C ARG A 15 54.66 -37.51 4.16
N GLN A 16 55.71 -37.73 4.95
CA GLN A 16 56.49 -36.65 5.55
C GLN A 16 57.31 -35.88 4.50
N GLU A 17 57.89 -36.57 3.52
CA GLU A 17 58.54 -35.93 2.37
C GLU A 17 57.56 -35.13 1.51
N ASN A 18 56.39 -35.69 1.18
CA ASN A 18 55.36 -34.95 0.43
C ASN A 18 54.90 -33.69 1.18
N ARG A 19 54.64 -33.77 2.49
CA ARG A 19 54.29 -32.59 3.30
C ARG A 19 55.40 -31.55 3.34
N ARG A 20 56.67 -31.97 3.27
CA ARG A 20 57.81 -31.06 3.24
C ARG A 20 57.92 -30.36 1.88
N MET A 21 57.63 -31.06 0.78
CA MET A 21 57.55 -30.47 -0.55
C MET A 21 56.35 -29.52 -0.69
N GLU A 22 55.19 -29.86 -0.13
CA GLU A 22 54.00 -28.97 -0.06
C GLU A 22 54.32 -27.68 0.70
N LYS A 23 54.88 -27.79 1.91
CA LYS A 23 55.30 -26.60 2.68
C LYS A 23 56.34 -25.75 1.97
N MET A 24 57.27 -26.37 1.23
CA MET A 24 58.24 -25.64 0.42
C MET A 24 57.56 -24.92 -0.75
N GLY A 25 56.60 -25.57 -1.40
CA GLY A 25 55.76 -24.98 -2.46
C GLY A 25 54.96 -23.77 -1.97
N GLU A 26 54.27 -23.89 -0.83
CA GLU A 26 53.54 -22.79 -0.18
C GLU A 26 54.48 -21.62 0.14
N SER A 27 55.68 -21.88 0.64
CA SER A 27 56.66 -20.82 0.95
C SER A 27 57.18 -20.12 -0.32
N LEU A 28 57.38 -20.86 -1.41
CA LEU A 28 57.81 -20.30 -2.70
C LEU A 28 56.72 -19.46 -3.35
N GLU A 29 55.45 -19.88 -3.24
CA GLU A 29 54.31 -19.09 -3.71
C GLU A 29 54.14 -17.80 -2.90
N ALA A 30 54.29 -17.87 -1.57
CA ALA A 30 54.24 -16.69 -0.70
C ALA A 30 55.34 -15.67 -1.06
N VAL A 31 56.58 -16.14 -1.26
CA VAL A 31 57.71 -15.27 -1.68
C VAL A 31 57.48 -14.66 -3.07
N ARG A 32 56.93 -15.42 -4.02
CA ARG A 32 56.59 -14.90 -5.35
C ARG A 32 55.49 -13.84 -5.29
N LEU A 33 54.44 -14.08 -4.49
CA LEU A 33 53.36 -13.10 -4.25
C LEU A 33 53.89 -11.82 -3.63
N GLU A 34 54.79 -11.94 -2.65
CA GLU A 34 55.40 -10.79 -1.98
C GLU A 34 56.28 -9.98 -2.96
N THR A 35 57.06 -10.66 -3.80
CA THR A 35 57.87 -10.01 -4.85
C THR A 35 57.00 -9.28 -5.89
N VAL A 36 55.91 -9.90 -6.34
CA VAL A 36 54.97 -9.26 -7.28
C VAL A 36 54.30 -8.05 -6.64
N LYS A 37 53.97 -8.14 -5.34
CA LYS A 37 53.38 -7.02 -4.58
C LYS A 37 54.34 -5.85 -4.47
N GLU A 38 55.61 -6.09 -4.15
CA GLU A 38 56.65 -5.04 -4.12
C GLU A 38 56.84 -4.36 -5.49
N GLN A 39 56.78 -5.13 -6.58
CA GLN A 39 56.86 -4.58 -7.94
C GLN A 39 55.64 -3.70 -8.27
N CYS A 40 54.43 -4.12 -7.89
CA CYS A 40 53.21 -3.32 -8.04
C CYS A 40 53.27 -2.02 -7.22
N ASP A 41 53.76 -2.08 -5.98
CA ASP A 41 53.91 -0.89 -5.12
C ASP A 41 54.95 0.08 -5.68
N THR A 42 56.07 -0.43 -6.21
CA THR A 42 57.08 0.39 -6.90
C THR A 42 56.52 1.03 -8.16
N PHE A 43 55.74 0.30 -8.95
CA PHE A 43 55.10 0.83 -10.15
C PHE A 43 54.07 1.91 -9.80
N LYS A 44 53.26 1.70 -8.76
CA LYS A 44 52.30 2.69 -8.26
C LYS A 44 52.97 3.99 -7.82
N ALA A 45 54.13 3.91 -7.16
CA ALA A 45 54.91 5.09 -6.78
C ALA A 45 55.43 5.87 -8.00
N ARG A 46 55.90 5.17 -9.05
CA ARG A 46 56.33 5.78 -10.32
C ARG A 46 55.18 6.41 -11.09
N LEU A 47 54.01 5.75 -11.10
CA LEU A 47 52.80 6.26 -11.71
C LEU A 47 52.32 7.55 -11.03
N GLN A 48 52.45 7.64 -9.71
CA GLN A 48 52.18 8.86 -8.95
C GLN A 48 53.16 9.99 -9.28
N GLU A 49 54.45 9.69 -9.39
CA GLU A 49 55.47 10.66 -9.83
C GLU A 49 55.17 11.20 -11.24
N PHE A 50 54.79 10.31 -12.16
CA PHE A 50 54.38 10.65 -13.52
C PHE A 50 53.13 11.56 -13.55
N ALA A 51 52.10 11.19 -12.80
CA ALA A 51 50.86 11.96 -12.67
C ALA A 51 51.12 13.38 -12.15
N THR A 52 52.00 13.51 -11.17
CA THR A 52 52.40 14.82 -10.60
C THR A 52 53.10 15.67 -11.64
N LYS A 53 54.07 15.10 -12.35
CA LYS A 53 54.91 15.79 -13.33
C LYS A 53 54.11 16.30 -14.53
N TYR A 54 53.11 15.55 -14.98
CA TYR A 54 52.33 15.86 -16.17
C TYR A 54 50.91 16.36 -15.87
N ARG A 55 50.60 16.75 -14.63
CA ARG A 55 49.27 17.17 -14.18
C ARG A 55 48.58 18.17 -15.11
N SER A 56 49.23 19.29 -15.43
CA SER A 56 48.65 20.32 -16.30
C SER A 56 48.31 19.80 -17.70
N LYS A 57 49.09 18.84 -18.22
CA LYS A 57 48.84 18.21 -19.52
C LYS A 57 47.71 17.20 -19.45
N ILE A 58 47.57 16.47 -18.34
CA ILE A 58 46.43 15.57 -18.08
C ILE A 58 45.13 16.38 -17.98
N GLU A 59 45.15 17.57 -17.38
CA GLU A 59 43.97 18.43 -17.25
C GLU A 59 43.58 19.11 -18.58
N SER A 60 44.56 19.56 -19.37
CA SER A 60 44.31 20.36 -20.59
C SER A 60 44.16 19.57 -21.89
N ASP A 61 44.78 18.39 -22.03
CA ASP A 61 44.79 17.59 -23.27
C ASP A 61 43.96 16.31 -23.10
N ALA A 62 42.83 16.25 -23.81
CA ALA A 62 41.90 15.11 -23.76
C ALA A 62 42.52 13.80 -24.27
N THR A 63 43.39 13.87 -25.28
CA THR A 63 44.05 12.68 -25.85
C THR A 63 45.06 12.11 -24.87
N PHE A 64 45.87 13.00 -24.27
CA PHE A 64 46.86 12.62 -23.26
C PHE A 64 46.20 12.04 -22.00
N ARG A 65 45.08 12.63 -21.57
CA ARG A 65 44.25 12.15 -20.45
C ARG A 65 43.70 10.75 -20.67
N SER A 66 43.16 10.47 -21.87
CA SER A 66 42.66 9.13 -22.22
C SER A 66 43.76 8.06 -22.17
N GLN A 67 44.95 8.36 -22.67
CA GLN A 67 46.08 7.43 -22.64
C GLN A 67 46.58 7.16 -21.21
N PHE A 68 46.62 8.19 -20.38
CA PHE A 68 46.97 8.04 -18.96
C PHE A 68 45.98 7.15 -18.21
N LEU A 69 44.67 7.34 -18.42
CA LEU A 69 43.63 6.51 -17.79
C LEU A 69 43.70 5.04 -18.24
N SER A 70 43.99 4.79 -19.51
CA SER A 70 44.20 3.42 -20.03
C SER A 70 45.40 2.72 -19.35
N MET A 71 46.47 3.46 -19.04
CA MET A 71 47.62 2.94 -18.32
C MET A 71 47.31 2.65 -16.84
N CYS A 72 46.46 3.45 -16.20
CA CYS A 72 46.03 3.19 -14.82
C CYS A 72 45.17 1.91 -14.73
N GLN A 73 44.27 1.71 -15.70
CA GLN A 73 43.40 0.52 -15.76
C GLN A 73 44.17 -0.79 -15.95
N SER A 74 45.23 -0.80 -16.76
CA SER A 74 46.02 -2.03 -17.00
C SER A 74 46.74 -2.56 -15.75
N VAL A 75 46.88 -1.73 -14.72
CA VAL A 75 47.52 -2.07 -13.43
C VAL A 75 46.51 -2.14 -12.28
N GLY A 76 45.20 -2.02 -12.58
CA GLY A 76 44.14 -2.09 -11.58
C GLY A 76 44.11 -0.88 -10.63
N VAL A 77 44.70 0.25 -11.03
CA VAL A 77 44.61 1.51 -10.28
C VAL A 77 43.45 2.32 -10.86
N ASP A 78 42.45 2.60 -10.04
CA ASP A 78 41.38 3.53 -10.39
C ASP A 78 41.67 4.92 -9.82
N PRO A 79 42.17 5.88 -10.63
CA PRO A 79 42.48 7.23 -10.16
C PRO A 79 41.21 8.03 -9.80
N LEU A 80 40.01 7.48 -10.02
CA LEU A 80 38.73 8.12 -9.83
C LEU A 80 37.98 7.62 -8.57
N GLN A 81 38.43 6.52 -7.93
CA GLN A 81 37.81 5.99 -6.71
C GLN A 81 38.05 6.91 -5.50
N SER A 82 37.16 7.90 -5.37
CA SER A 82 37.04 8.89 -4.31
C SER A 82 38.05 10.03 -4.31
N THR A 83 37.56 11.21 -3.92
CA THR A 83 38.32 12.40 -3.55
C THR A 83 39.28 12.18 -2.38
N LYS A 84 39.15 11.05 -1.66
CA LYS A 84 40.05 10.63 -0.57
C LYS A 84 41.21 9.75 -1.03
N SER A 85 41.21 9.26 -2.27
CA SER A 85 42.37 8.53 -2.80
C SER A 85 43.52 9.49 -3.11
N VAL A 86 44.74 8.97 -3.04
CA VAL A 86 45.98 9.73 -3.32
C VAL A 86 45.96 10.32 -4.74
N PHE A 87 45.33 9.64 -5.70
CA PHE A 87 45.19 10.12 -7.08
C PHE A 87 44.02 11.10 -7.26
N GLY A 88 42.89 10.87 -6.60
CA GLY A 88 41.70 11.73 -6.67
C GLY A 88 41.92 13.13 -6.09
N SER A 89 42.67 13.23 -4.99
CA SER A 89 43.05 14.52 -4.39
C SER A 89 44.18 15.25 -5.16
N MET A 90 45.02 14.52 -5.88
CA MET A 90 46.19 15.06 -6.59
C MET A 90 45.89 15.56 -8.01
N LEU A 91 44.92 14.95 -8.71
CA LEU A 91 44.60 15.25 -10.12
C LEU A 91 43.22 15.89 -10.35
N GLY A 92 42.32 15.91 -9.37
CA GLY A 92 40.98 16.49 -9.52
C GLY A 92 40.03 15.79 -10.51
N LEU A 93 40.45 14.68 -11.12
CA LEU A 93 39.73 13.98 -12.19
C LEU A 93 38.34 13.46 -11.77
N GLY A 94 38.17 13.01 -10.53
CA GLY A 94 36.84 12.59 -10.02
C GLY A 94 35.83 13.75 -9.96
N ARG A 95 36.30 14.97 -9.67
CA ARG A 95 35.43 16.17 -9.71
C ARG A 95 35.06 16.53 -11.15
N PHE A 96 36.01 16.42 -12.07
CA PHE A 96 35.78 16.69 -13.50
C PHE A 96 34.72 15.77 -14.11
N TYR A 97 34.82 14.44 -13.89
CA TYR A 97 33.86 13.48 -14.47
C TYR A 97 32.50 13.52 -13.77
N ALA A 98 32.44 13.76 -12.46
CA ALA A 98 31.18 13.99 -11.76
C ALA A 98 30.46 15.25 -12.27
N GLU A 99 31.20 16.35 -12.45
CA GLU A 99 30.66 17.61 -12.97
C GLU A 99 30.22 17.48 -14.43
N LEU A 100 31.00 16.78 -15.25
CA LEU A 100 30.64 16.46 -16.63
C LEU A 100 29.39 15.56 -16.69
N GLY A 101 29.28 14.57 -15.80
CA GLY A 101 28.11 13.70 -15.68
C GLY A 101 26.83 14.47 -15.34
N VAL A 102 26.88 15.41 -14.40
CA VAL A 102 25.73 16.27 -14.06
C VAL A 102 25.34 17.16 -15.24
N GLN A 103 26.31 17.71 -15.99
CA GLN A 103 26.04 18.52 -17.18
C GLN A 103 25.36 17.70 -18.28
N ILE A 104 25.83 16.48 -18.54
CA ILE A 104 25.20 15.55 -19.51
C ILE A 104 23.77 15.22 -19.09
N LEU A 105 23.54 14.94 -17.80
CA LEU A 105 22.20 14.62 -17.29
C LEU A 105 21.25 15.82 -17.40
N THR A 106 21.75 17.03 -17.16
CA THR A 106 20.99 18.28 -17.33
C THR A 106 20.60 18.51 -18.79
N LEU A 107 21.52 18.27 -19.73
CA LEU A 107 21.24 18.34 -21.17
C LEU A 107 20.20 17.31 -21.61
N CYS A 108 20.30 16.08 -21.11
CA CYS A 108 19.33 15.02 -21.39
C CYS A 108 17.94 15.39 -20.88
N LEU A 109 17.84 15.99 -19.68
CA LEU A 109 16.57 16.47 -19.14
C LEU A 109 16.01 17.66 -19.91
N ALA A 110 16.87 18.61 -20.31
CA ALA A 110 16.46 19.82 -21.01
C ALA A 110 15.96 19.56 -22.44
N THR A 111 16.55 18.57 -23.12
CA THR A 111 16.21 18.22 -24.52
C THR A 111 15.16 17.11 -24.62
N ARG A 112 14.68 16.59 -23.48
CA ARG A 112 13.80 15.41 -23.40
C ARG A 112 12.48 15.59 -24.15
N GLU A 113 11.87 16.77 -24.05
CA GLU A 113 10.59 17.05 -24.73
C GLU A 113 10.77 17.11 -26.25
N ASP A 114 11.95 17.49 -26.72
CA ASP A 114 12.26 17.64 -28.15
C ASP A 114 12.72 16.33 -28.80
N ASN A 115 13.43 15.47 -28.06
CA ASN A 115 14.07 14.27 -28.61
C ASN A 115 13.59 12.94 -28.01
N GLY A 116 12.57 12.96 -27.16
CA GLY A 116 11.99 11.75 -26.55
C GLY A 116 12.93 11.01 -25.60
N GLY A 117 14.03 11.62 -25.16
CA GLY A 117 15.01 11.04 -24.24
C GLY A 117 16.23 10.38 -24.91
N LEU A 118 16.39 10.54 -26.23
CA LEU A 118 17.55 10.09 -27.02
C LEU A 118 18.33 11.30 -27.55
N LEU A 119 19.49 11.58 -26.96
CA LEU A 119 20.36 12.69 -27.38
C LEU A 119 21.52 12.18 -28.25
N ASP A 120 21.71 12.76 -29.43
CA ASP A 120 22.84 12.42 -30.30
C ASP A 120 24.19 12.75 -29.62
N MET A 121 25.17 11.85 -29.72
CA MET A 121 26.48 12.03 -29.06
C MET A 121 27.23 13.26 -29.58
N ASP A 122 27.14 13.58 -30.88
CA ASP A 122 27.84 14.71 -31.48
C ASP A 122 27.12 16.04 -31.15
N ASP A 123 25.80 16.02 -31.03
CA ASP A 123 25.02 17.16 -30.55
C ASP A 123 25.29 17.42 -29.06
N CYS A 124 25.37 16.37 -28.24
CA CYS A 124 25.75 16.47 -26.83
C CYS A 124 27.14 17.12 -26.68
N LEU A 125 28.13 16.68 -27.47
CA LEU A 125 29.48 17.27 -27.47
C LEU A 125 29.46 18.75 -27.87
N SER A 126 28.65 19.11 -28.88
CA SER A 126 28.51 20.49 -29.34
C SER A 126 27.88 21.39 -28.27
N MET A 127 26.84 20.90 -27.59
CA MET A 127 26.18 21.62 -26.48
C MET A 127 27.11 21.77 -25.27
N LEU A 128 27.85 20.72 -24.90
CA LEU A 128 28.83 20.77 -23.81
C LEU A 128 29.96 21.76 -24.07
N ARG A 129 30.45 21.83 -25.32
CA ARG A 129 31.46 22.82 -25.74
C ARG A 129 30.95 24.25 -25.63
N ASN A 130 29.68 24.49 -25.93
CA ASN A 130 29.06 25.80 -25.77
C ASN A 130 28.92 26.20 -24.29
N ILE A 131 28.55 25.25 -23.41
CA ILE A 131 28.44 25.49 -21.96
C ILE A 131 29.81 25.83 -21.35
N ARG A 132 30.89 25.21 -21.82
CA ARG A 132 32.24 25.39 -21.27
C ARG A 132 33.11 26.40 -22.01
N ALA A 133 32.56 27.21 -22.92
CA ALA A 133 33.33 28.13 -23.75
C ALA A 133 34.19 29.16 -22.98
N ALA A 134 34.01 29.32 -21.67
CA ALA A 134 34.85 30.16 -20.79
C ALA A 134 36.04 29.42 -20.13
N ASP A 135 35.99 28.09 -20.00
CA ASP A 135 37.01 27.27 -19.34
C ASP A 135 37.72 26.42 -20.39
N SER A 136 39.03 26.59 -20.57
CA SER A 136 39.87 26.05 -21.65
C SER A 136 40.05 24.50 -21.70
N THR A 137 39.10 23.73 -21.19
CA THR A 137 39.17 22.25 -21.13
C THR A 137 38.48 21.59 -22.32
N ALA A 138 39.26 20.88 -23.14
CA ALA A 138 38.74 20.09 -24.26
C ALA A 138 38.01 18.82 -23.76
N ILE A 139 36.80 18.57 -24.27
CA ILE A 139 35.98 17.37 -24.00
C ILE A 139 36.00 16.46 -25.23
N SER A 140 36.35 15.18 -25.03
CA SER A 140 36.27 14.14 -26.08
C SER A 140 35.06 13.22 -25.90
N ARG A 141 34.80 12.36 -26.90
CA ARG A 141 33.74 11.34 -26.84
C ARG A 141 34.02 10.30 -25.76
N GLU A 142 35.29 9.98 -25.52
CA GLU A 142 35.73 9.10 -24.45
C GLU A 142 35.44 9.71 -23.08
N ASP A 143 35.55 11.04 -22.92
CA ASP A 143 35.22 11.72 -21.68
C ASP A 143 33.73 11.63 -21.35
N VAL A 144 32.85 11.79 -22.35
CA VAL A 144 31.40 11.61 -22.21
C VAL A 144 31.07 10.17 -21.84
N THR A 145 31.67 9.21 -22.56
CA THR A 145 31.48 7.78 -22.29
C THR A 145 31.93 7.40 -20.88
N LYS A 146 33.07 7.95 -20.42
CA LYS A 146 33.61 7.70 -19.08
C LYS A 146 32.76 8.36 -17.99
N ALA A 147 32.28 9.59 -18.19
CA ALA A 147 31.37 10.27 -17.27
C ALA A 147 30.04 9.51 -17.09
N LEU A 148 29.46 9.00 -18.19
CA LEU A 148 28.26 8.18 -18.15
C LEU A 148 28.47 6.87 -17.38
N SER A 149 29.66 6.27 -17.48
CA SER A 149 29.97 5.05 -16.71
C SER A 149 29.99 5.28 -15.19
N GLU A 150 30.30 6.49 -14.71
CA GLU A 150 30.21 6.81 -13.27
C GLU A 150 28.77 7.03 -12.79
N LEU A 151 27.89 7.50 -13.68
CA LEU A 151 26.46 7.65 -13.37
C LEU A 151 25.73 6.30 -13.22
N SER A 152 26.36 5.18 -13.59
CA SER A 152 25.80 3.83 -13.41
C SER A 152 25.50 3.48 -11.94
N VAL A 153 26.11 4.19 -10.98
CA VAL A 153 25.83 4.05 -9.53
C VAL A 153 24.41 4.51 -9.16
N LEU A 154 23.75 5.30 -10.01
CA LEU A 154 22.38 5.78 -9.81
C LEU A 154 21.31 4.69 -10.03
N GLY A 155 21.71 3.46 -10.38
CA GLY A 155 20.83 2.31 -10.53
C GLY A 155 20.30 2.11 -11.97
N PRO A 156 19.40 1.13 -12.18
CA PRO A 156 18.94 0.70 -13.52
C PRO A 156 18.23 1.79 -14.34
N GLY A 157 17.79 2.88 -13.71
CA GLY A 157 17.16 4.03 -14.37
C GLY A 157 18.12 5.13 -14.86
N GLY A 158 19.44 4.89 -14.90
CA GLY A 158 20.46 5.89 -15.22
C GLY A 158 20.59 6.25 -16.70
N VAL A 159 21.49 7.16 -17.06
CA VAL A 159 21.75 7.50 -18.48
C VAL A 159 22.70 6.47 -19.11
N SER A 160 22.39 5.94 -20.29
CA SER A 160 23.15 4.89 -21.00
C SER A 160 23.46 5.26 -22.45
N ILE A 161 24.36 4.52 -23.12
CA ILE A 161 24.65 4.72 -24.55
C ILE A 161 23.94 3.64 -25.37
N VAL A 162 23.20 4.06 -26.40
CA VAL A 162 22.47 3.19 -27.33
C VAL A 162 22.99 3.42 -28.75
N TRP A 163 22.99 2.37 -29.58
CA TRP A 163 23.49 2.42 -30.94
C TRP A 163 22.35 2.30 -31.96
N GLY A 164 22.23 3.30 -32.82
CA GLY A 164 21.25 3.35 -33.90
C GLY A 164 21.68 2.57 -35.16
N GLU A 165 20.77 2.42 -36.12
CA GLU A 165 21.11 1.83 -37.41
C GLU A 165 22.15 2.68 -38.16
N ARG A 166 23.12 2.02 -38.79
CA ARG A 166 24.37 2.61 -39.36
C ARG A 166 25.45 3.00 -38.35
N GLY A 167 25.35 2.57 -37.09
CA GLY A 167 26.44 2.69 -36.10
C GLY A 167 26.57 4.05 -35.43
N LYS A 168 25.52 4.88 -35.47
CA LYS A 168 25.49 6.19 -34.79
C LYS A 168 25.22 6.00 -33.29
N ALA A 169 25.94 6.74 -32.43
CA ALA A 169 25.82 6.64 -30.97
C ALA A 169 24.86 7.69 -30.40
N PHE A 170 23.95 7.25 -29.54
CA PHE A 170 22.98 8.09 -28.82
C PHE A 170 23.13 7.88 -27.31
N ILE A 171 22.81 8.92 -26.55
CA ILE A 171 22.73 8.91 -25.10
C ILE A 171 21.24 8.76 -24.73
N SER A 172 20.87 7.63 -24.13
CA SER A 172 19.52 7.34 -23.64
C SER A 172 19.39 7.68 -22.17
N SER A 173 18.38 8.46 -21.81
CA SER A 173 18.11 8.88 -20.43
C SER A 173 17.04 8.05 -19.72
N VAL A 174 16.54 6.98 -20.37
CA VAL A 174 15.51 6.08 -19.81
C VAL A 174 15.82 4.65 -20.27
N PRO A 175 16.58 3.85 -19.51
CA PRO A 175 17.00 2.52 -19.97
C PRO A 175 15.95 1.42 -19.78
N ASP A 176 15.11 1.53 -18.75
CA ASP A 176 14.28 0.41 -18.25
C ASP A 176 12.80 0.78 -18.00
N ALA A 177 12.38 1.98 -18.42
CA ALA A 177 10.96 2.34 -18.46
C ALA A 177 10.58 2.59 -19.91
N PHE A 178 9.44 2.06 -20.35
CA PHE A 178 8.88 2.39 -21.64
C PHE A 178 8.92 3.90 -21.82
N ASN A 179 9.57 4.37 -22.88
CA ASN A 179 9.44 5.78 -23.23
C ASN A 179 7.97 6.08 -23.58
N SER A 180 7.61 7.36 -23.67
CA SER A 180 6.22 7.75 -23.96
C SER A 180 5.68 7.09 -25.22
N ASP A 181 6.55 6.85 -26.19
CA ASP A 181 6.20 6.31 -27.49
C ASP A 181 5.95 4.81 -27.38
N GLN A 182 6.84 4.04 -26.78
CA GLN A 182 6.64 2.62 -26.51
C GLN A 182 5.38 2.38 -25.67
N THR A 183 5.13 3.20 -24.65
CA THR A 183 3.93 3.10 -23.80
C THR A 183 2.67 3.36 -24.61
N SER A 184 2.66 4.43 -25.42
CA SER A 184 1.50 4.81 -26.24
C SER A 184 1.22 3.77 -27.33
N ALA A 185 2.28 3.25 -27.98
CA ALA A 185 2.17 2.20 -28.98
C ALA A 185 1.65 0.89 -28.37
N ILE A 186 2.22 0.42 -27.26
CA ILE A 186 1.74 -0.80 -26.58
C ILE A 186 0.30 -0.63 -26.10
N SER A 187 -0.04 0.51 -25.48
CA SER A 187 -1.40 0.76 -25.00
C SER A 187 -2.42 0.71 -26.13
N LEU A 188 -2.09 1.28 -27.30
CA LEU A 188 -2.96 1.25 -28.47
C LEU A 188 -3.05 -0.14 -29.11
N ILE A 189 -1.94 -0.87 -29.19
CA ILE A 189 -1.95 -2.26 -29.69
C ILE A 189 -2.83 -3.14 -28.79
N VAL A 190 -2.79 -2.93 -27.47
CA VAL A 190 -3.62 -3.68 -26.51
C VAL A 190 -5.10 -3.30 -26.63
N SER A 191 -5.44 -2.03 -26.84
CA SER A 191 -6.84 -1.61 -27.03
C SER A 191 -7.45 -2.13 -28.33
N GLU A 192 -6.63 -2.33 -29.37
CA GLU A 192 -7.04 -2.85 -30.69
C GLU A 192 -7.01 -4.38 -30.79
N GLY A 193 -7.05 -5.10 -29.65
CA GLY A 193 -7.14 -6.56 -29.63
C GLY A 193 -5.80 -7.30 -29.74
N GLY A 194 -4.68 -6.61 -29.49
CA GLY A 194 -3.34 -7.21 -29.40
C GLY A 194 -2.51 -7.14 -30.67
N HIS A 195 -3.03 -6.53 -31.75
CA HIS A 195 -2.32 -6.26 -33.00
C HIS A 195 -2.66 -4.87 -33.56
N ILE A 196 -1.79 -4.28 -34.37
CA ILE A 196 -2.09 -3.06 -35.14
C ILE A 196 -1.24 -2.97 -36.41
N SER A 197 -1.75 -2.30 -37.46
CA SER A 197 -0.91 -1.94 -38.61
C SER A 197 -0.08 -0.69 -38.31
N LEU A 198 1.14 -0.58 -38.87
CA LEU A 198 1.96 0.64 -38.70
C LEU A 198 1.27 1.89 -39.26
N ALA A 199 0.46 1.74 -40.31
CA ALA A 199 -0.31 2.85 -40.88
C ALA A 199 -1.44 3.32 -39.96
N GLN A 200 -2.09 2.39 -39.26
CA GLN A 200 -3.09 2.71 -38.25
C GLN A 200 -2.44 3.31 -37.00
N LEU A 201 -1.32 2.75 -36.54
CA LEU A 201 -0.54 3.27 -35.41
C LEU A 201 -0.11 4.73 -35.61
N SER A 202 0.41 5.04 -36.80
CA SER A 202 0.80 6.41 -37.18
C SER A 202 -0.40 7.37 -37.21
N ARG A 203 -1.58 6.89 -37.64
CA ARG A 203 -2.79 7.71 -37.74
C ARG A 203 -3.41 8.03 -36.38
N GLU A 204 -3.57 7.01 -35.54
CA GLU A 204 -4.23 7.13 -34.23
C GLU A 204 -3.37 7.90 -33.21
N LEU A 205 -2.04 7.79 -33.30
CA LEU A 205 -1.10 8.52 -32.43
C LEU A 205 -0.59 9.83 -33.04
N GLU A 206 -1.06 10.19 -34.24
CA GLU A 206 -0.62 11.37 -34.99
C GLU A 206 0.93 11.45 -35.15
N TRP A 207 1.57 10.28 -35.35
CA TRP A 207 3.02 10.18 -35.48
C TRP A 207 3.48 10.26 -36.93
N SER A 208 4.68 10.81 -37.14
CA SER A 208 5.37 10.69 -38.42
C SER A 208 5.74 9.23 -38.71
N THR A 209 5.90 8.90 -39.99
CA THR A 209 6.29 7.55 -40.42
C THR A 209 7.62 7.13 -39.80
N GLU A 210 8.58 8.05 -39.70
CA GLU A 210 9.90 7.80 -39.12
C GLU A 210 9.82 7.54 -37.61
N ARG A 211 9.03 8.33 -36.87
CA ARG A 211 8.80 8.11 -35.43
C ARG A 211 8.12 6.77 -35.17
N THR A 212 7.14 6.42 -36.01
CA THR A 212 6.42 5.14 -35.95
C THR A 212 7.36 3.96 -36.22
N ASP A 213 8.22 4.06 -37.23
CA ASP A 213 9.21 3.02 -37.55
C ASP A 213 10.28 2.87 -36.46
N ILE A 214 10.71 3.96 -35.83
CA ILE A 214 11.65 3.93 -34.69
C ILE A 214 11.00 3.25 -33.47
N ALA A 215 9.78 3.63 -33.11
CA ALA A 215 9.04 3.04 -32.00
C ALA A 215 8.81 1.54 -32.23
N ALA A 216 8.35 1.17 -33.44
CA ALA A 216 8.16 -0.22 -33.84
C ALA A 216 9.45 -1.04 -33.76
N SER A 217 10.55 -0.50 -34.30
CA SER A 217 11.86 -1.16 -34.30
C SER A 217 12.43 -1.32 -32.88
N SER A 218 12.16 -0.36 -32.00
CA SER A 218 12.53 -0.42 -30.57
C SER A 218 11.77 -1.55 -29.88
N LEU A 219 10.44 -1.59 -30.04
CA LEU A 219 9.58 -2.64 -29.47
C LEU A 219 9.94 -4.05 -29.99
N LEU A 220 10.31 -4.16 -31.27
CA LEU A 220 10.77 -5.41 -31.90
C LEU A 220 12.11 -5.87 -31.31
N ARG A 221 13.06 -4.93 -31.15
CA ARG A 221 14.40 -5.21 -30.60
C ARG A 221 14.32 -5.67 -29.14
N GLU A 222 13.40 -5.11 -28.38
CA GLU A 222 13.11 -5.51 -27.00
C GLU A 222 12.32 -6.82 -26.90
N GLY A 223 11.88 -7.39 -28.02
CA GLY A 223 11.12 -8.63 -28.06
C GLY A 223 9.70 -8.51 -27.49
N LEU A 224 9.12 -7.32 -27.47
CA LEU A 224 7.79 -7.06 -26.92
C LEU A 224 6.68 -7.20 -27.95
N VAL A 225 7.04 -7.08 -29.23
CA VAL A 225 6.14 -7.25 -30.36
C VAL A 225 6.78 -8.11 -31.43
N TRP A 226 5.96 -8.72 -32.29
CA TRP A 226 6.36 -9.41 -33.51
C TRP A 226 5.89 -8.59 -34.70
N LEU A 227 6.71 -8.55 -35.76
CA LEU A 227 6.36 -7.90 -37.01
C LEU A 227 5.91 -8.97 -37.99
N ASP A 228 4.69 -8.86 -38.48
CA ASP A 228 4.19 -9.62 -39.62
C ASP A 228 4.05 -8.69 -40.83
N ILE A 229 4.25 -9.23 -42.03
CA ILE A 229 4.13 -8.48 -43.28
C ILE A 229 3.12 -9.18 -44.15
N ASP A 230 2.00 -8.52 -44.43
CA ASP A 230 0.98 -9.05 -45.32
C ASP A 230 1.59 -9.22 -46.73
N PRO A 231 1.66 -10.45 -47.27
CA PRO A 231 2.30 -10.72 -48.55
C PRO A 231 1.57 -10.10 -49.75
N SER A 232 0.30 -9.74 -49.61
CA SER A 232 -0.53 -9.18 -50.69
C SER A 232 -0.49 -7.64 -50.73
N THR A 233 -0.54 -6.99 -49.58
CA THR A 233 -0.58 -5.52 -49.46
C THR A 233 0.77 -4.90 -49.12
N LYS A 234 1.74 -5.72 -48.68
CA LYS A 234 3.02 -5.31 -48.07
C LYS A 234 2.86 -4.45 -46.81
N GLU A 235 1.70 -4.48 -46.19
CA GLU A 235 1.44 -3.75 -44.95
C GLU A 235 2.10 -4.47 -43.76
N ARG A 236 2.65 -3.69 -42.83
CA ARG A 236 3.40 -4.15 -41.67
C ARG A 236 2.51 -4.12 -40.42
N TYR A 237 2.36 -5.26 -39.76
CA TYR A 237 1.55 -5.44 -38.56
C TYR A 237 2.43 -5.75 -37.35
N LEU A 238 2.19 -5.07 -36.24
CA LEU A 238 2.79 -5.38 -34.93
C LEU A 238 1.82 -6.21 -34.11
N TYR A 239 2.28 -7.35 -33.59
CA TYR A 239 1.57 -8.21 -32.66
C TYR A 239 2.26 -8.17 -31.30
N THR A 240 1.54 -7.93 -30.21
CA THR A 240 2.16 -8.02 -28.88
C THR A 240 2.51 -9.46 -28.54
N LEU A 241 3.70 -9.66 -27.97
CA LEU A 241 4.04 -10.90 -27.29
C LEU A 241 3.20 -10.93 -26.00
N HIS A 242 2.02 -11.53 -26.05
CA HIS A 242 1.30 -11.89 -24.84
C HIS A 242 2.12 -12.97 -24.11
N ILE A 243 3.18 -12.57 -23.41
CA ILE A 243 3.65 -13.33 -22.26
C ILE A 243 2.60 -13.10 -21.19
N THR A 244 1.45 -13.76 -21.34
CA THR A 244 0.60 -14.01 -20.19
C THR A 244 1.46 -14.84 -19.26
N GLU A 245 2.02 -14.20 -18.23
CA GLU A 245 2.48 -14.93 -17.07
C GLU A 245 1.36 -15.92 -16.71
N GLY A 246 1.71 -17.20 -16.55
CA GLY A 246 0.71 -18.22 -16.25
C GLY A 246 -0.19 -17.74 -15.12
N GLU A 247 -1.49 -18.03 -15.21
CA GLU A 247 -2.50 -17.56 -14.26
C GLU A 247 -2.06 -17.75 -12.80
N GLU A 248 -1.32 -18.83 -12.52
CA GLU A 248 -0.71 -19.12 -11.22
C GLU A 248 0.30 -18.05 -10.75
N VAL A 249 1.19 -17.58 -11.62
CA VAL A 249 2.18 -16.54 -11.30
C VAL A 249 1.47 -15.22 -11.01
N GLN A 250 0.49 -14.85 -11.84
CA GLN A 250 -0.30 -13.65 -11.63
C GLN A 250 -1.12 -13.73 -10.33
N LEU A 251 -1.70 -14.90 -10.03
CA LEU A 251 -2.41 -15.15 -8.78
C LEU A 251 -1.51 -14.99 -7.56
N ARG A 252 -0.30 -15.58 -7.58
CA ARG A 252 0.69 -15.43 -6.50
C ARG A 252 1.07 -13.97 -6.28
N LYS A 253 1.26 -13.20 -7.35
CA LYS A 253 1.51 -11.75 -7.25
C LYS A 253 0.31 -11.02 -6.65
N CYS A 254 -0.91 -11.36 -7.05
CA CYS A 254 -2.13 -10.77 -6.50
C CYS A 254 -2.26 -11.06 -5.00
N ILE A 255 -2.02 -12.30 -4.56
CA ILE A 255 -2.02 -12.70 -3.15
C ILE A 255 -0.99 -11.90 -2.37
N ARG A 256 0.28 -11.85 -2.85
CA ARG A 256 1.34 -11.08 -2.19
C ARG A 256 0.99 -9.60 -2.07
N ASN A 257 0.49 -9.01 -3.15
CA ASN A 257 0.16 -7.59 -3.19
C ASN A 257 -1.05 -7.26 -2.30
N LEU A 258 -2.01 -8.16 -2.19
CA LEU A 258 -3.17 -8.02 -1.32
C LEU A 258 -2.76 -8.17 0.15
N ALA A 259 -1.93 -9.17 0.48
CA ALA A 259 -1.40 -9.36 1.82
C ALA A 259 -0.53 -8.18 2.28
N PHE A 260 0.30 -7.63 1.40
CA PHE A 260 1.15 -6.46 1.69
C PHE A 260 0.35 -5.23 2.12
N ILE A 261 -0.86 -5.06 1.58
CA ILE A 261 -1.74 -3.94 1.91
C ILE A 261 -2.68 -4.29 3.07
N GLY A 262 -3.25 -5.50 3.05
CA GLY A 262 -4.23 -5.94 4.02
C GLY A 262 -3.65 -6.15 5.41
N ALA A 263 -2.46 -6.76 5.54
CA ALA A 263 -1.91 -7.07 6.86
C ALA A 263 -1.65 -5.82 7.73
N PRO A 264 -1.00 -4.74 7.23
CA PRO A 264 -0.89 -3.50 8.01
C PRO A 264 -2.26 -2.89 8.34
N GLN A 265 -3.23 -3.01 7.42
CA GLN A 265 -4.57 -2.47 7.65
C GLN A 265 -5.32 -3.21 8.76
N ILE A 266 -5.20 -4.54 8.85
CA ILE A 266 -5.73 -5.33 9.97
C ILE A 266 -5.14 -4.83 11.29
N VAL A 267 -3.82 -4.63 11.34
CA VAL A 267 -3.13 -4.13 12.54
C VAL A 267 -3.61 -2.72 12.90
N SER A 268 -3.75 -1.82 11.91
CA SER A 268 -4.30 -0.47 12.10
C SER A 268 -5.69 -0.51 12.75
N MET A 269 -6.55 -1.42 12.30
CA MET A 269 -7.92 -1.55 12.82
C MET A 269 -7.95 -2.08 14.26
N VAL A 270 -7.10 -3.07 14.58
CA VAL A 270 -6.93 -3.53 15.97
C VAL A 270 -6.42 -2.40 16.87
N LEU A 271 -5.40 -1.66 16.43
CA LEU A 271 -4.86 -0.53 17.18
C LEU A 271 -5.90 0.59 17.35
N ASN A 272 -6.75 0.84 16.36
CA ASN A 272 -7.85 1.80 16.48
C ASN A 272 -8.88 1.42 17.56
N TYR A 273 -9.10 0.12 17.80
CA TYR A 273 -10.05 -0.37 18.79
C TYR A 273 -9.49 -0.38 20.24
N ILE A 274 -8.19 -0.59 20.40
CA ILE A 274 -7.52 -0.69 21.72
C ILE A 274 -7.87 0.47 22.70
N PRO A 275 -7.91 1.75 22.28
CA PRO A 275 -8.32 2.86 23.15
C PRO A 275 -9.66 2.64 23.86
N GLN A 276 -10.67 2.07 23.19
CA GLN A 276 -11.97 1.81 23.81
C GLN A 276 -11.86 0.80 24.97
N THR A 277 -10.99 -0.21 24.82
CA THR A 277 -10.72 -1.19 25.90
C THR A 277 -9.97 -0.55 27.07
N ILE A 278 -9.02 0.34 26.79
CA ILE A 278 -8.27 1.09 27.82
C ILE A 278 -9.23 1.97 28.64
N ASN A 279 -10.21 2.62 28.00
CA ASN A 279 -11.21 3.43 28.67
C ASN A 279 -11.97 2.65 29.75
N VAL A 280 -12.46 1.45 29.40
CA VAL A 280 -13.19 0.57 30.33
C VAL A 280 -12.30 0.18 31.51
N TYR A 281 -11.03 -0.13 31.27
CA TYR A 281 -10.08 -0.46 32.33
C TYR A 281 -9.89 0.69 33.33
N PHE A 282 -9.65 1.92 32.85
CA PHE A 282 -9.41 3.06 33.74
C PHE A 282 -10.67 3.45 34.54
N ILE A 283 -11.85 3.41 33.92
CA ILE A 283 -13.12 3.65 34.63
C ILE A 283 -13.40 2.56 35.66
N GLY A 284 -13.18 1.29 35.32
CA GLY A 284 -13.36 0.17 36.25
C GLY A 284 -12.50 0.29 37.51
N ARG A 285 -11.35 0.96 37.44
CA ARG A 285 -10.49 1.21 38.62
C ARG A 285 -11.02 2.28 39.57
N LEU A 286 -11.96 3.12 39.14
CA LEU A 286 -12.62 4.10 40.01
C LEU A 286 -13.63 3.43 40.97
N GLY A 287 -14.09 2.21 40.64
CA GLY A 287 -14.99 1.43 41.49
C GLY A 287 -16.45 1.89 41.48
N ASP A 288 -16.82 2.72 40.50
CA ASP A 288 -18.19 3.22 40.30
C ASP A 288 -18.91 2.38 39.24
N ALA A 289 -19.95 1.67 39.67
CA ALA A 289 -20.72 0.77 38.80
C ALA A 289 -21.55 1.54 37.75
N ASP A 290 -22.06 2.73 38.10
CA ASP A 290 -22.87 3.55 37.20
C ASP A 290 -21.99 4.13 36.09
N MET A 291 -20.76 4.56 36.42
CA MET A 291 -19.78 4.99 35.41
C MET A 291 -19.35 3.85 34.49
N LEU A 292 -19.19 2.63 35.03
CA LEU A 292 -18.81 1.46 34.23
C LEU A 292 -19.93 1.03 33.26
N ALA A 293 -21.20 1.14 33.66
CA ALA A 293 -22.32 0.94 32.75
C ALA A 293 -22.40 2.06 31.71
N ALA A 294 -22.20 3.31 32.14
CA ALA A 294 -22.30 4.49 31.29
C ALA A 294 -21.23 4.57 30.20
N ILE A 295 -20.00 4.07 30.41
CA ILE A 295 -18.99 4.04 29.33
C ILE A 295 -19.41 3.13 28.17
N GLY A 296 -20.07 2.01 28.46
CA GLY A 296 -20.60 1.11 27.42
C GLY A 296 -21.68 1.80 26.59
N LEU A 297 -22.63 2.45 27.26
CA LEU A 297 -23.71 3.19 26.62
C LEU A 297 -23.20 4.41 25.84
N GLY A 298 -22.21 5.12 26.38
CA GLY A 298 -21.53 6.23 25.73
C GLY A 298 -20.78 5.80 24.46
N ASN A 299 -20.05 4.68 24.50
CA ASN A 299 -19.40 4.10 23.33
C ASN A 299 -20.42 3.71 22.25
N LEU A 300 -21.55 3.10 22.63
CA LEU A 300 -22.64 2.77 21.72
C LEU A 300 -23.14 4.02 20.99
N VAL A 301 -23.47 5.09 21.73
CA VAL A 301 -23.96 6.34 21.13
C VAL A 301 -22.89 6.98 20.25
N PHE A 302 -21.62 6.97 20.67
CA PHE A 302 -20.50 7.52 19.90
C PHE A 302 -20.26 6.76 18.58
N ASN A 303 -20.34 5.42 18.60
CA ASN A 303 -20.13 4.57 17.43
C ASN A 303 -21.31 4.67 16.45
N ILE A 304 -22.56 4.56 16.91
CA ILE A 304 -23.78 4.64 16.09
C ILE A 304 -23.97 6.07 15.55
N GLY A 305 -23.91 7.07 16.43
CA GLY A 305 -24.23 8.46 16.09
C GLY A 305 -23.07 9.28 15.53
N GLY A 306 -21.85 8.75 15.52
CA GLY A 306 -20.65 9.46 15.08
C GLY A 306 -19.80 8.68 14.09
N VAL A 307 -19.02 7.73 14.61
CA VAL A 307 -17.94 7.09 13.84
C VAL A 307 -18.46 6.30 12.64
N SER A 308 -19.55 5.53 12.80
CA SER A 308 -20.09 4.69 11.73
C SER A 308 -20.49 5.51 10.48
N CYS A 309 -21.15 6.65 10.68
CA CYS A 309 -21.54 7.57 9.60
C CYS A 309 -20.33 8.16 8.88
N GLY A 310 -19.35 8.66 9.63
CA GLY A 310 -18.17 9.31 9.10
C GLY A 310 -17.24 8.37 8.33
N TYR A 311 -16.93 7.21 8.91
CA TYR A 311 -16.12 6.21 8.23
C TYR A 311 -16.89 5.60 7.04
N GLY A 312 -18.21 5.46 7.19
CA GLY A 312 -19.11 5.01 6.12
C GLY A 312 -19.05 5.89 4.87
N ILE A 313 -19.16 7.22 5.01
CA ILE A 313 -19.12 8.14 3.86
C ILE A 313 -17.72 8.18 3.21
N ASN A 314 -16.67 8.04 4.02
CA ASN A 314 -15.28 8.09 3.54
C ASN A 314 -14.90 6.88 2.68
N GLN A 315 -15.63 5.76 2.76
CA GLN A 315 -15.40 4.59 1.89
C GLN A 315 -15.48 4.89 0.40
N ALA A 316 -16.14 5.97 -0.02
CA ALA A 316 -16.10 6.42 -1.41
C ALA A 316 -14.69 6.79 -1.90
N ILE A 317 -13.77 7.18 -1.00
CA ILE A 317 -12.36 7.42 -1.32
C ILE A 317 -11.74 6.16 -1.90
N GLU A 318 -12.00 4.98 -1.32
CA GLU A 318 -11.44 3.72 -1.79
C GLU A 318 -11.80 3.45 -3.24
N THR A 319 -13.07 3.68 -3.63
CA THR A 319 -13.53 3.58 -5.02
C THR A 319 -12.85 4.63 -5.91
N LEU A 320 -13.04 5.91 -5.59
CA LEU A 320 -12.73 7.01 -6.49
C LEU A 320 -11.23 7.23 -6.65
N VAL A 321 -10.47 7.15 -5.55
CA VAL A 321 -9.02 7.34 -5.56
C VAL A 321 -8.32 6.14 -6.19
N SER A 322 -8.73 4.90 -5.88
CA SER A 322 -8.09 3.72 -6.47
C SER A 322 -8.36 3.60 -7.98
N GLN A 323 -9.58 3.92 -8.44
CA GLN A 323 -9.92 4.00 -9.88
C GLN A 323 -9.11 5.09 -10.57
N SER A 324 -9.06 6.29 -10.01
CA SER A 324 -8.27 7.40 -10.56
C SER A 324 -6.78 7.07 -10.64
N ARG A 325 -6.23 6.42 -9.60
CA ARG A 325 -4.85 5.95 -9.59
C ARG A 325 -4.60 4.87 -10.65
N GLY A 326 -5.50 3.89 -10.78
CA GLY A 326 -5.42 2.85 -11.80
C GLY A 326 -5.43 3.41 -13.22
N HIS A 327 -6.17 4.49 -13.44
CA HIS A 327 -6.23 5.23 -14.69
C HIS A 327 -5.00 6.14 -14.94
N GLY A 328 -4.12 6.33 -13.94
CA GLY A 328 -3.01 7.29 -14.00
C GLY A 328 -3.39 8.74 -13.69
N GLY A 329 -4.67 9.01 -13.38
CA GLY A 329 -5.21 10.34 -13.05
C GLY A 329 -4.91 10.77 -11.60
N HIS A 330 -3.65 10.93 -11.23
CA HIS A 330 -3.25 11.27 -9.86
C HIS A 330 -3.81 12.64 -9.39
N ARG A 331 -3.86 13.64 -10.26
CA ARG A 331 -4.53 14.92 -9.97
C ARG A 331 -6.00 14.73 -9.61
N LEU A 332 -6.72 13.85 -10.29
CA LEU A 332 -8.12 13.57 -10.00
C LEU A 332 -8.28 12.88 -8.63
N ALA A 333 -7.38 11.96 -8.28
CA ALA A 333 -7.30 11.38 -6.94
C ALA A 333 -7.11 12.45 -5.84
N SER A 334 -6.24 13.44 -6.07
CA SER A 334 -6.05 14.59 -5.17
C SER A 334 -7.35 15.38 -4.96
N VAL A 335 -8.09 15.65 -6.04
CA VAL A 335 -9.37 16.37 -5.99
C VAL A 335 -10.43 15.56 -5.23
N HIS A 336 -10.53 14.26 -5.47
CA HIS A 336 -11.44 13.38 -4.75
C HIS A 336 -11.16 13.35 -3.25
N MET A 337 -9.89 13.27 -2.86
CA MET A 337 -9.47 13.33 -1.46
C MET A 337 -9.84 14.67 -0.81
N ALA A 338 -9.49 15.80 -1.43
CA ALA A 338 -9.82 17.13 -0.91
C ALA A 338 -11.34 17.32 -0.77
N ARG A 339 -12.12 16.87 -1.76
CA ARG A 339 -13.59 16.89 -1.72
C ARG A 339 -14.14 16.05 -0.57
N ALA A 340 -13.61 14.84 -0.37
CA ALA A 340 -14.00 13.97 0.73
C ALA A 340 -13.76 14.63 2.09
N MET A 341 -12.61 15.29 2.28
CA MET A 341 -12.29 16.02 3.51
C MET A 341 -13.28 17.17 3.78
N CYS A 342 -13.74 17.89 2.76
CA CYS A 342 -14.75 18.93 2.91
C CYS A 342 -16.14 18.37 3.25
N ILE A 343 -16.55 17.27 2.60
CA ILE A 343 -17.81 16.58 2.91
C ILE A 343 -17.78 16.02 4.33
N ALA A 344 -16.66 15.40 4.71
CA ALA A 344 -16.42 14.90 6.06
C ALA A 344 -16.48 16.00 7.12
N LEU A 345 -15.98 17.20 6.84
CA LEU A 345 -16.11 18.36 7.73
C LEU A 345 -17.59 18.69 7.97
N VAL A 346 -18.38 18.86 6.92
CA VAL A 346 -19.82 19.16 7.05
C VAL A 346 -20.55 18.06 7.82
N LEU A 347 -20.32 16.79 7.47
CA LEU A 347 -20.95 15.67 8.15
C LEU A 347 -20.56 15.63 9.64
N SER A 348 -19.26 15.76 9.96
CA SER A 348 -18.79 15.73 11.35
C SER A 348 -19.39 16.85 12.21
N THR A 349 -19.68 18.03 11.64
CA THR A 349 -20.40 19.10 12.35
C THR A 349 -21.83 18.69 12.68
N ILE A 350 -22.54 18.06 11.74
CA ILE A 350 -23.90 17.55 11.97
C ILE A 350 -23.88 16.48 13.07
N LEU A 351 -22.94 15.54 13.00
CA LEU A 351 -22.80 14.46 13.97
C LEU A 351 -22.45 15.01 15.36
N PHE A 352 -21.52 15.97 15.46
CA PHE A 352 -21.18 16.65 16.71
C PHE A 352 -22.41 17.27 17.39
N ILE A 353 -23.23 18.01 16.62
CA ILE A 353 -24.46 18.64 17.14
C ILE A 353 -25.45 17.56 17.60
N SER A 354 -25.64 16.50 16.82
CA SER A 354 -26.58 15.43 17.15
C SER A 354 -26.24 14.73 18.48
N LEU A 355 -24.94 14.57 18.75
CA LEU A 355 -24.45 13.90 19.96
C LEU A 355 -24.59 14.75 21.22
N GLN A 356 -24.83 16.05 21.11
CA GLN A 356 -25.12 16.89 22.28
C GLN A 356 -26.47 16.56 22.93
N PHE A 357 -27.33 15.82 22.23
CA PHE A 357 -28.63 15.38 22.73
C PHE A 357 -28.60 13.97 23.33
N THR A 358 -27.40 13.43 23.64
CA THR A 358 -27.24 12.06 24.14
C THR A 358 -28.04 11.80 25.41
N GLU A 359 -27.91 12.64 26.44
CA GLU A 359 -28.66 12.47 27.70
C GLU A 359 -30.16 12.44 27.46
N VAL A 360 -30.67 13.37 26.66
CA VAL A 360 -32.10 13.47 26.31
C VAL A 360 -32.57 12.22 25.57
N ALA A 361 -31.79 11.74 24.60
CA ALA A 361 -32.11 10.53 23.84
C ALA A 361 -32.12 9.28 24.73
N LEU A 362 -31.14 9.13 25.62
CA LEU A 362 -31.05 7.99 26.53
C LEU A 362 -32.18 7.99 27.56
N ASN A 363 -32.51 9.16 28.12
CA ASN A 363 -33.65 9.33 29.02
C ASN A 363 -34.97 9.01 28.31
N PHE A 364 -35.13 9.43 27.05
CA PHE A 364 -36.29 9.11 26.24
C PHE A 364 -36.43 7.60 25.97
N LEU A 365 -35.30 6.89 25.83
CA LEU A 365 -35.25 5.43 25.70
C LEU A 365 -35.43 4.69 27.04
N GLY A 366 -35.69 5.42 28.14
CA GLY A 366 -35.96 4.83 29.46
C GLY A 366 -34.72 4.37 30.22
N GLN A 367 -33.52 4.86 29.86
CA GLN A 367 -32.30 4.59 30.62
C GLN A 367 -32.31 5.31 31.97
N ASP A 368 -31.55 4.77 32.93
CA ASP A 368 -31.38 5.42 34.23
C ASP A 368 -30.78 6.83 34.06
N PRO A 369 -31.38 7.89 34.65
CA PRO A 369 -30.92 9.26 34.47
C PRO A 369 -29.48 9.53 34.91
N VAL A 370 -28.97 8.82 35.92
CA VAL A 370 -27.59 8.97 36.40
C VAL A 370 -26.64 8.36 35.37
N VAL A 371 -26.92 7.15 34.90
CA VAL A 371 -26.14 6.47 33.84
C VAL A 371 -26.18 7.28 32.53
N ALA A 372 -27.34 7.82 32.15
CA ALA A 372 -27.52 8.64 30.95
C ALA A 372 -26.70 9.94 31.02
N LYS A 373 -26.70 10.62 32.18
CA LYS A 373 -25.88 11.81 32.40
C LYS A 373 -24.39 11.50 32.32
N HIS A 374 -23.96 10.41 32.94
CA HIS A 374 -22.57 9.94 32.87
C HIS A 374 -22.14 9.57 31.44
N ALA A 375 -23.02 8.94 30.67
CA ALA A 375 -22.76 8.66 29.26
C ALA A 375 -22.63 9.96 28.45
N MET A 376 -23.44 10.98 28.76
CA MET A 376 -23.32 12.31 28.17
C MET A 376 -22.01 13.01 28.57
N ASP A 377 -21.51 12.88 29.80
CA ASP A 377 -20.20 13.43 30.19
C ASP A 377 -19.08 12.90 29.28
N TYR A 378 -19.09 11.59 29.00
CA TYR A 378 -18.18 10.97 28.03
C TYR A 378 -18.40 11.52 26.62
N VAL A 379 -19.62 11.42 26.09
CA VAL A 379 -19.93 11.75 24.70
C VAL A 379 -19.69 13.23 24.40
N ASN A 380 -20.02 14.13 25.33
CA ASN A 380 -19.78 15.57 25.18
C ASN A 380 -18.30 15.85 24.92
N SER A 381 -17.41 15.32 25.76
CA SER A 381 -15.96 15.51 25.60
C SER A 381 -15.36 14.73 24.44
N ALA A 382 -15.86 13.52 24.16
CA ALA A 382 -15.38 12.68 23.05
C ALA A 382 -15.84 13.17 21.67
N SER A 383 -17.01 13.81 21.58
CA SER A 383 -17.63 14.26 20.32
C SER A 383 -16.76 15.29 19.59
N ILE A 384 -15.96 16.08 20.31
CA ILE A 384 -14.97 16.99 19.72
C ILE A 384 -13.96 16.20 18.87
N GLY A 385 -13.61 14.99 19.30
CA GLY A 385 -12.72 14.05 18.62
C GLY A 385 -13.29 13.41 17.35
N ILE A 386 -14.58 13.59 17.03
CA ILE A 386 -15.18 13.04 15.80
C ILE A 386 -14.60 13.69 14.55
N TRP A 387 -14.47 15.02 14.54
CA TRP A 387 -13.88 15.71 13.40
C TRP A 387 -12.48 15.18 13.06
N PRO A 388 -11.49 15.16 13.98
CA PRO A 388 -10.18 14.65 13.65
C PRO A 388 -10.19 13.14 13.34
N ALA A 389 -11.05 12.34 13.97
CA ALA A 389 -11.18 10.92 13.66
C ALA A 389 -11.59 10.68 12.19
N ILE A 390 -12.63 11.38 11.71
CA ILE A 390 -13.12 11.25 10.33
C ILE A 390 -12.12 11.81 9.33
N GLN A 391 -11.44 12.92 9.66
CA GLN A 391 -10.40 13.49 8.79
C GLN A 391 -9.19 12.56 8.67
N PHE A 392 -8.76 11.93 9.76
CA PHE A 392 -7.69 10.95 9.71
C PHE A 392 -8.07 9.72 8.90
N ASP A 393 -9.32 9.27 8.99
CA ASP A 393 -9.83 8.15 8.19
C ASP A 393 -9.80 8.46 6.67
N CYS A 394 -10.07 9.71 6.26
CA CYS A 394 -9.82 10.14 4.87
C CYS A 394 -8.35 9.90 4.46
N ILE A 395 -7.41 10.31 5.31
CA ILE A 395 -5.96 10.17 5.06
C ILE A 395 -5.60 8.70 4.99
N MET A 396 -6.10 7.88 5.92
CA MET A 396 -5.86 6.45 5.95
C MET A 396 -6.30 5.77 4.65
N ARG A 397 -7.50 6.08 4.17
CA ARG A 397 -8.03 5.52 2.91
C ARG A 397 -7.23 5.97 1.69
N PHE A 398 -6.80 7.23 1.66
CA PHE A 398 -5.91 7.72 0.62
C PHE A 398 -4.58 6.97 0.62
N LEU A 399 -3.91 6.83 1.78
CA LEU A 399 -2.64 6.13 1.89
C LEU A 399 -2.77 4.64 1.54
N LEU A 400 -3.87 4.00 1.91
CA LEU A 400 -4.22 2.64 1.48
C LEU A 400 -4.25 2.54 -0.04
N CYS A 401 -4.95 3.47 -0.71
CA CYS A 401 -5.05 3.51 -2.18
C CYS A 401 -3.69 3.75 -2.85
N TYR A 402 -2.72 4.34 -2.15
CA TYR A 402 -1.35 4.53 -2.63
C TYR A 402 -0.34 3.49 -2.11
N HIS A 403 -0.82 2.42 -1.45
CA HIS A 403 0.01 1.33 -0.91
C HIS A 403 0.92 1.69 0.29
N HIS A 404 0.53 2.69 1.09
CA HIS A 404 1.23 3.09 2.32
C HIS A 404 0.43 2.84 3.62
N PRO A 405 -0.32 1.73 3.80
CA PRO A 405 -1.12 1.53 5.02
C PRO A 405 -0.27 1.37 6.29
N HIS A 406 1.00 0.97 6.17
CA HIS A 406 1.94 0.84 7.29
C HIS A 406 2.20 2.18 8.02
N ILE A 407 2.05 3.32 7.33
CA ILE A 407 2.16 4.65 7.95
C ILE A 407 1.02 4.85 8.95
N CYS A 408 -0.20 4.47 8.57
CA CYS A 408 -1.36 4.53 9.47
C CYS A 408 -1.20 3.58 10.65
N THR A 409 -0.64 2.39 10.42
CA THR A 409 -0.32 1.44 11.50
C THR A 409 0.63 2.05 12.52
N LEU A 410 1.70 2.72 12.05
CA LEU A 410 2.65 3.40 12.91
C LEU A 410 1.99 4.54 13.71
N ILE A 411 1.16 5.36 13.04
CA ILE A 411 0.43 6.45 13.70
C ILE A 411 -0.48 5.91 14.79
N TYR A 412 -1.31 4.90 14.49
CA TYR A 412 -2.17 4.28 15.50
C TYR A 412 -1.38 3.63 16.64
N ALA A 413 -0.23 3.02 16.36
CA ALA A 413 0.61 2.44 17.40
C ALA A 413 1.13 3.51 18.38
N ILE A 414 1.59 4.64 17.85
CA ILE A 414 2.05 5.78 18.66
C ILE A 414 0.89 6.35 19.48
N THR A 415 -0.24 6.66 18.83
CA THR A 415 -1.35 7.35 19.51
C THR A 415 -2.10 6.46 20.50
N SER A 416 -2.19 5.15 20.24
CA SER A 416 -2.76 4.19 21.19
C SER A 416 -1.86 3.99 22.41
N SER A 417 -0.53 4.03 22.23
CA SER A 417 0.42 4.02 23.34
C SER A 417 0.30 5.29 24.19
N LEU A 418 0.19 6.45 23.55
CA LEU A 418 -0.06 7.73 24.22
C LEU A 418 -1.43 7.79 24.90
N HIS A 419 -2.42 7.06 24.40
CA HIS A 419 -3.74 7.02 25.00
C HIS A 419 -3.70 6.50 26.44
N VAL A 420 -2.84 5.50 26.74
CA VAL A 420 -2.62 5.04 28.12
C VAL A 420 -2.14 6.18 29.03
N LEU A 421 -1.24 7.02 28.53
CA LEU A 421 -0.75 8.19 29.25
C LEU A 421 -1.88 9.22 29.46
N TRP A 422 -2.70 9.49 28.43
CA TRP A 422 -3.83 10.39 28.55
C TRP A 422 -4.85 9.90 29.57
N CYS A 423 -5.22 8.62 29.54
CA CYS A 423 -6.12 8.05 30.54
C CYS A 423 -5.53 8.14 31.94
N TYR A 424 -4.24 7.84 32.12
CA TYR A 424 -3.57 7.95 33.41
C TYR A 424 -3.57 9.38 33.99
N LEU A 425 -3.40 10.39 33.13
CA LEU A 425 -3.35 11.79 33.56
C LEU A 425 -4.74 12.41 33.75
N LEU A 426 -5.72 12.01 32.93
CA LEU A 426 -7.00 12.70 32.80
C LEU A 426 -8.16 11.98 33.46
N VAL A 427 -8.09 10.67 33.71
CA VAL A 427 -9.16 9.90 34.34
C VAL A 427 -8.94 9.85 35.84
N THR A 428 -9.61 10.74 36.56
CA THR A 428 -9.57 10.87 38.01
C THR A 428 -10.98 10.71 38.58
N PRO A 429 -11.15 10.52 39.90
CA PRO A 429 -12.47 10.50 40.51
C PRO A 429 -13.31 11.77 40.26
N SER A 430 -12.67 12.91 40.00
CA SER A 430 -13.37 14.17 39.73
C SER A 430 -13.73 14.37 38.26
N SER A 431 -12.94 13.87 37.32
CA SER A 431 -13.21 13.99 35.88
C SER A 431 -14.02 12.81 35.31
N GLY A 432 -13.89 11.62 35.92
CA GLY A 432 -14.59 10.40 35.53
C GLY A 432 -14.59 10.18 34.02
N LEU A 433 -15.81 10.06 33.48
CA LEU A 433 -16.07 9.83 32.06
C LEU A 433 -15.78 11.03 31.15
N GLY A 434 -15.89 12.26 31.65
CA GLY A 434 -15.44 13.44 30.91
C GLY A 434 -13.94 13.39 30.64
N GLY A 435 -13.15 12.95 31.62
CA GLY A 435 -11.70 12.72 31.46
C GLY A 435 -11.37 11.68 30.37
N VAL A 436 -12.15 10.60 30.30
CA VAL A 436 -12.05 9.60 29.24
C VAL A 436 -12.36 10.20 27.87
N GLY A 437 -13.42 11.02 27.78
CA GLY A 437 -13.78 11.69 26.53
C GLY A 437 -12.69 12.64 26.03
N VAL A 438 -12.05 13.39 26.93
CA VAL A 438 -10.89 14.24 26.58
C VAL A 438 -9.71 13.39 26.09
N ALA A 439 -9.41 12.27 26.76
CA ALA A 439 -8.34 11.36 26.34
C ALA A 439 -8.58 10.80 24.92
N MET A 440 -9.82 10.45 24.59
CA MET A 440 -10.22 10.03 23.23
C MET A 440 -10.04 11.15 22.21
N THR A 441 -10.49 12.37 22.53
CA THR A 441 -10.33 13.54 21.66
C THR A 441 -8.85 13.84 21.37
N LEU A 442 -7.97 13.73 22.38
CA LEU A 442 -6.53 13.89 22.19
C LEU A 442 -5.93 12.79 21.31
N THR A 443 -6.35 11.53 21.50
CA THR A 443 -5.87 10.41 20.67
C THR A 443 -6.26 10.59 19.21
N PHE A 444 -7.52 10.92 18.90
CA PHE A 444 -7.95 11.17 17.52
C PHE A 444 -7.31 12.41 16.91
N SER A 445 -7.16 13.49 17.68
CA SER A 445 -6.45 14.69 17.25
C SER A 445 -4.98 14.41 16.95
N GLY A 446 -4.33 13.55 17.74
CA GLY A 446 -2.97 13.07 17.51
C GLY A 446 -2.86 12.26 16.22
N CYS A 447 -3.82 11.37 15.93
CA CYS A 447 -3.85 10.63 14.67
C CYS A 447 -3.92 11.59 13.48
N TRP A 448 -4.87 12.52 13.52
CA TRP A 448 -5.06 13.52 12.46
C TRP A 448 -3.81 14.37 12.27
N LEU A 449 -3.23 14.91 13.35
CA LEU A 449 -2.02 15.75 13.30
C LEU A 449 -0.85 14.99 12.66
N LEU A 450 -0.55 13.78 13.12
CA LEU A 450 0.54 12.96 12.56
C LEU A 450 0.26 12.59 11.10
N GLY A 451 -1.00 12.34 10.73
CA GLY A 451 -1.40 12.11 9.34
C GLY A 451 -1.14 13.32 8.45
N ILE A 452 -1.51 14.53 8.89
CA ILE A 452 -1.23 15.78 8.17
C ILE A 452 0.28 16.03 8.07
N LEU A 453 1.04 15.82 9.15
CA LEU A 453 2.49 15.97 9.13
C LEU A 453 3.14 15.00 8.12
N TYR A 454 2.65 13.77 8.01
CA TYR A 454 3.10 12.83 6.98
C TYR A 454 2.76 13.31 5.57
N LEU A 455 1.56 13.86 5.33
CA LEU A 455 1.21 14.40 4.02
C LEU A 455 2.09 15.60 3.64
N ILE A 456 2.39 16.50 4.59
CA ILE A 456 3.33 17.62 4.38
C ILE A 456 4.74 17.08 4.07
N PHE A 457 5.20 16.09 4.82
CA PHE A 457 6.47 15.41 4.55
C PHE A 457 6.49 14.80 3.14
N ALA A 458 5.42 14.12 2.73
CA ALA A 458 5.32 13.51 1.41
C ALA A 458 5.30 14.54 0.26
N MET A 459 4.71 15.72 0.50
CA MET A 459 4.72 16.83 -0.47
C MET A 459 6.10 17.45 -0.63
N THR A 460 6.87 17.53 0.46
CA THR A 460 8.20 18.15 0.47
C THR A 460 9.31 17.18 0.05
N ASN A 461 9.09 15.87 0.20
CA ASN A 461 10.07 14.82 -0.08
C ASN A 461 9.48 13.72 -1.01
N PRO A 462 9.07 14.06 -2.24
CA PRO A 462 8.40 13.12 -3.15
C PRO A 462 9.26 11.91 -3.53
N SER A 463 10.59 12.06 -3.57
CA SER A 463 11.52 10.95 -3.83
C SER A 463 11.53 9.90 -2.71
N ILE A 464 11.24 10.30 -1.48
CA ILE A 464 11.23 9.41 -0.29
C ILE A 464 9.84 8.81 -0.08
N SER A 465 8.79 9.61 -0.27
CA SER A 465 7.43 9.14 -0.05
C SER A 465 6.96 8.14 -1.10
N ALA A 466 7.53 8.19 -2.31
CA ALA A 466 7.10 7.41 -3.48
C ALA A 466 5.61 7.61 -3.85
N ILE A 467 5.00 8.71 -3.37
CA ILE A 467 3.67 9.15 -3.75
C ILE A 467 3.84 10.27 -4.80
N PRO A 468 3.21 10.18 -5.98
CA PRO A 468 3.22 11.24 -6.97
C PRO A 468 2.81 12.59 -6.37
N GLY A 469 3.57 13.66 -6.61
CA GLY A 469 3.32 14.97 -5.99
C GLY A 469 2.00 15.64 -6.41
N ASP A 470 1.41 15.20 -7.52
CA ASP A 470 0.09 15.60 -8.00
C ASP A 470 -1.06 14.76 -7.42
N ALA A 471 -0.75 13.60 -6.81
CA ALA A 471 -1.70 12.79 -6.05
C ALA A 471 -2.05 13.39 -4.69
N LEU A 472 -1.10 14.09 -4.07
CA LEU A 472 -1.27 14.65 -2.73
C LEU A 472 -2.35 15.73 -2.73
N PRO A 473 -3.20 15.79 -1.69
CA PRO A 473 -4.39 16.64 -1.69
C PRO A 473 -4.01 18.11 -1.82
N ARG A 474 -4.52 18.76 -2.87
CA ARG A 474 -4.40 20.21 -3.09
C ARG A 474 -5.74 20.87 -2.88
N PHE A 475 -5.83 21.70 -1.85
CA PHE A 475 -7.04 22.46 -1.55
C PHE A 475 -7.20 23.59 -2.58
N THR A 476 -8.00 23.30 -3.60
CA THR A 476 -8.37 24.23 -4.67
C THR A 476 -9.89 24.28 -4.76
N TRP A 477 -10.46 25.28 -5.45
CA TRP A 477 -11.91 25.41 -5.63
C TRP A 477 -12.60 24.18 -6.26
N SER A 478 -11.84 23.29 -6.91
CA SER A 478 -12.34 22.02 -7.43
C SER A 478 -12.89 21.09 -6.34
N MET A 479 -12.45 21.23 -5.09
CA MET A 479 -12.94 20.44 -3.95
C MET A 479 -14.41 20.71 -3.62
N PHE A 480 -14.96 21.86 -4.03
CA PHE A 480 -16.37 22.22 -3.86
C PHE A 480 -17.26 21.83 -5.05
N ARG A 481 -16.67 21.35 -6.15
CA ARG A 481 -17.40 20.88 -7.34
C ARG A 481 -17.62 19.36 -7.26
N GLY A 482 -18.68 18.84 -7.87
CA GLY A 482 -18.90 17.39 -8.00
C GLY A 482 -19.22 16.67 -6.68
N TRP A 483 -19.75 17.37 -5.68
CA TRP A 483 -20.16 16.76 -4.40
C TRP A 483 -21.22 15.67 -4.61
N TRP A 484 -22.17 15.89 -5.51
CA TRP A 484 -23.21 14.92 -5.80
C TRP A 484 -22.65 13.59 -6.34
N ASP A 485 -21.62 13.63 -7.18
CA ASP A 485 -21.00 12.41 -7.71
C ASP A 485 -20.22 11.64 -6.65
N TYR A 486 -19.61 12.36 -5.70
CA TYR A 486 -19.05 11.72 -4.51
C TYR A 486 -20.16 11.09 -3.64
N LEU A 487 -21.23 11.84 -3.35
CA LEU A 487 -22.31 11.39 -2.47
C LEU A 487 -23.11 10.21 -3.05
N LYS A 488 -23.24 10.09 -4.37
CA LYS A 488 -23.83 8.90 -5.03
C LYS A 488 -23.10 7.60 -4.70
N ILE A 489 -21.82 7.70 -4.36
CA ILE A 489 -20.94 6.57 -4.00
C ILE A 489 -20.82 6.49 -2.46
N GLY A 490 -20.67 7.64 -1.79
CA GLY A 490 -20.50 7.73 -0.34
C GLY A 490 -21.74 7.40 0.47
N ILE A 491 -22.92 7.91 0.11
CA ILE A 491 -24.16 7.66 0.87
C ILE A 491 -24.50 6.16 0.89
N PRO A 492 -24.45 5.41 -0.22
CA PRO A 492 -24.65 3.97 -0.15
C PRO A 492 -23.60 3.24 0.69
N SER A 493 -22.32 3.63 0.64
CA SER A 493 -21.30 3.05 1.53
C SER A 493 -21.61 3.33 3.01
N MET A 494 -22.06 4.54 3.32
CA MET A 494 -22.50 4.92 4.66
C MET A 494 -23.69 4.09 5.11
N ILE A 495 -24.73 3.95 4.28
CA ILE A 495 -25.90 3.11 4.59
C ILE A 495 -25.48 1.67 4.85
N THR A 496 -24.59 1.10 4.02
CA THR A 496 -24.10 -0.28 4.19
C THR A 496 -23.47 -0.47 5.56
N MET A 497 -22.59 0.45 5.97
CA MET A 497 -21.87 0.37 7.24
C MET A 497 -22.76 0.68 8.46
N CYS A 498 -23.56 1.74 8.40
CA CYS A 498 -24.49 2.10 9.47
C CYS A 498 -25.57 1.03 9.67
N SER A 499 -26.15 0.51 8.59
CA SER A 499 -27.20 -0.53 8.68
C SER A 499 -26.70 -1.78 9.40
N GLU A 500 -25.45 -2.18 9.16
CA GLU A 500 -24.81 -3.29 9.85
C GLU A 500 -24.60 -2.98 11.34
N TRP A 501 -23.85 -1.93 11.65
CA TRP A 501 -23.48 -1.61 13.02
C TRP A 501 -24.70 -1.35 13.91
N TRP A 502 -25.65 -0.56 13.41
CA TRP A 502 -26.85 -0.21 14.20
C TRP A 502 -27.73 -1.42 14.46
N ALA A 503 -27.85 -2.34 13.50
CA ALA A 503 -28.70 -3.50 13.67
C ALA A 503 -28.09 -4.52 14.66
N TYR A 504 -26.76 -4.66 14.71
CA TYR A 504 -26.07 -5.41 15.77
C TYR A 504 -26.36 -4.83 17.17
N GLU A 505 -26.34 -3.50 17.32
CA GLU A 505 -26.60 -2.84 18.60
C GLU A 505 -28.06 -3.00 19.05
N ILE A 506 -29.02 -2.90 18.13
CA ILE A 506 -30.43 -3.18 18.43
C ILE A 506 -30.61 -4.65 18.86
N CYS A 507 -29.89 -5.59 18.25
CA CYS A 507 -29.93 -6.99 18.66
C CYS A 507 -29.38 -7.19 20.09
N THR A 508 -28.34 -6.45 20.50
CA THR A 508 -27.87 -6.44 21.89
C THR A 508 -28.96 -5.95 22.85
N LEU A 509 -29.75 -4.93 22.46
CA LEU A 509 -30.89 -4.49 23.26
C LEU A 509 -31.96 -5.58 23.42
N PHE A 510 -32.25 -6.36 22.37
CA PHE A 510 -33.20 -7.47 22.45
C PHE A 510 -32.75 -8.56 23.44
N VAL A 511 -31.46 -8.89 23.49
CA VAL A 511 -30.94 -9.83 24.51
C VAL A 511 -31.10 -9.24 25.91
N GLY A 512 -30.94 -7.91 26.07
CA GLY A 512 -31.19 -7.22 27.33
C GLY A 512 -32.64 -7.31 27.83
N LEU A 513 -33.62 -7.46 26.92
CA LEU A 513 -35.04 -7.63 27.27
C LEU A 513 -35.35 -9.00 27.88
N LEU A 514 -34.43 -9.96 27.83
CA LEU A 514 -34.61 -11.26 28.49
C LEU A 514 -34.56 -11.15 30.03
N HIS A 515 -34.04 -10.04 30.56
CA HIS A 515 -33.79 -9.86 31.99
C HIS A 515 -32.94 -10.97 32.63
N ASP A 516 -32.11 -11.64 31.82
CA ASP A 516 -31.15 -12.68 32.21
C ASP A 516 -29.72 -12.15 32.05
N SER A 517 -29.07 -11.84 33.18
CA SER A 517 -27.73 -11.25 33.20
C SER A 517 -26.67 -12.21 32.64
N ALA A 518 -26.85 -13.52 32.77
CA ALA A 518 -25.89 -14.51 32.29
C ALA A 518 -25.93 -14.60 30.75
N GLN A 519 -27.13 -14.59 30.16
CA GLN A 519 -27.28 -14.59 28.70
C GLN A 519 -26.78 -13.28 28.08
N LEU A 520 -27.06 -12.13 28.70
CA LEU A 520 -26.56 -10.84 28.25
C LEU A 520 -25.03 -10.76 28.32
N ALA A 521 -24.43 -11.21 29.43
CA ALA A 521 -22.98 -11.26 29.59
C ALA A 521 -22.32 -12.19 28.56
N ALA A 522 -22.93 -13.35 28.28
CA ALA A 522 -22.47 -14.27 27.24
C ALA A 522 -22.49 -13.61 25.85
N HIS A 523 -23.60 -12.97 25.49
CA HIS A 523 -23.74 -12.25 24.22
C HIS A 523 -22.68 -11.17 24.03
N VAL A 524 -22.54 -10.27 25.00
CA VAL A 524 -21.56 -9.17 24.96
C VAL A 524 -20.12 -9.71 24.86
N SER A 525 -19.81 -10.78 25.59
CA SER A 525 -18.49 -11.42 25.53
C SER A 525 -18.17 -11.96 24.13
N VAL A 526 -19.15 -12.59 23.46
CA VAL A 526 -18.93 -13.07 22.08
C VAL A 526 -18.89 -11.93 21.07
N CYS A 527 -19.71 -10.89 21.21
CA CYS A 527 -19.63 -9.69 20.37
C CYS A 527 -18.21 -9.09 20.42
N ASN A 528 -17.59 -8.99 21.60
CA ASN A 528 -16.20 -8.53 21.73
C ASN A 528 -15.19 -9.43 20.98
N VAL A 529 -15.40 -10.75 20.98
CA VAL A 529 -14.58 -11.69 20.21
C VAL A 529 -14.80 -11.50 18.70
N SER A 530 -16.05 -11.34 18.27
CA SER A 530 -16.42 -11.15 16.86
C SER A 530 -15.88 -9.81 16.31
N VAL A 531 -15.83 -8.74 17.11
CA VAL A 531 -15.21 -7.47 16.71
C VAL A 531 -13.75 -7.66 16.27
N LEU A 532 -12.97 -8.49 16.97
CA LEU A 532 -11.59 -8.78 16.56
C LEU A 532 -11.53 -9.56 15.23
N MET A 533 -12.50 -10.42 14.96
CA MET A 533 -12.62 -11.17 13.71
C MET A 533 -13.01 -10.28 12.55
N PHE A 534 -13.96 -9.38 12.79
CA PHE A 534 -14.37 -8.34 11.87
C PHE A 534 -13.18 -7.47 11.43
N MET A 535 -12.23 -7.13 12.31
CA MET A 535 -11.04 -6.36 11.89
C MET A 535 -10.19 -7.09 10.84
N MET A 536 -10.14 -8.43 10.88
CA MET A 536 -9.42 -9.23 9.89
C MET A 536 -10.13 -9.22 8.53
N SER A 537 -11.45 -9.46 8.53
CA SER A 537 -12.25 -9.46 7.29
C SER A 537 -12.30 -8.05 6.67
N TYR A 538 -12.42 -7.00 7.48
CA TYR A 538 -12.44 -5.61 7.06
C TYR A 538 -11.09 -5.14 6.48
N GLY A 539 -9.97 -5.57 7.07
CA GLY A 539 -8.63 -5.29 6.52
C GLY A 539 -8.43 -5.91 5.13
N LEU A 540 -8.92 -7.13 4.91
CA LEU A 540 -8.91 -7.77 3.59
C LEU A 540 -9.85 -7.05 2.61
N GLN A 541 -11.06 -6.72 3.06
CA GLN A 541 -12.08 -6.00 2.27
C GLN A 541 -11.55 -4.69 1.71
N THR A 542 -10.96 -3.83 2.55
CA THR A 542 -10.45 -2.51 2.16
C THR A 542 -9.25 -2.63 1.20
N GLY A 543 -8.35 -3.60 1.44
CA GLY A 543 -7.27 -3.92 0.51
C GLY A 543 -7.78 -4.39 -0.86
N LEU A 544 -8.81 -5.24 -0.86
CA LEU A 544 -9.43 -5.75 -2.09
C LEU A 544 -10.13 -4.64 -2.87
N SER A 545 -10.86 -3.76 -2.17
CA SER A 545 -11.51 -2.56 -2.72
C SER A 545 -10.51 -1.70 -3.49
N ALA A 546 -9.37 -1.38 -2.88
CA ALA A 546 -8.32 -0.60 -3.53
C ALA A 546 -7.70 -1.33 -4.75
N LYS A 547 -7.47 -2.64 -4.66
CA LYS A 547 -6.87 -3.41 -5.76
C LYS A 547 -7.80 -3.61 -6.95
N VAL A 548 -9.05 -3.96 -6.69
CA VAL A 548 -10.09 -4.10 -7.73
C VAL A 548 -10.35 -2.74 -8.36
N GLY A 549 -10.48 -1.67 -7.56
CA GLY A 549 -10.70 -0.33 -8.09
C GLY A 549 -9.54 0.16 -8.97
N SER A 550 -8.28 -0.10 -8.59
CA SER A 550 -7.14 0.19 -9.49
C SER A 550 -7.13 -0.66 -10.77
N ALA A 551 -7.51 -1.93 -10.71
CA ALA A 551 -7.60 -2.77 -11.91
C ALA A 551 -8.73 -2.30 -12.86
N VAL A 552 -9.87 -1.88 -12.30
CA VAL A 552 -10.97 -1.25 -13.07
C VAL A 552 -10.52 0.08 -13.68
N GLY A 553 -9.83 0.90 -12.89
CA GLY A 553 -9.24 2.17 -13.36
C GLY A 553 -8.29 2.01 -14.53
N SER A 554 -7.48 0.94 -14.52
CA SER A 554 -6.54 0.62 -15.61
C SER A 554 -7.17 -0.12 -16.79
N GLY A 555 -8.49 -0.31 -16.80
CA GLY A 555 -9.17 -1.03 -17.88
C GLY A 555 -8.95 -2.55 -17.89
N ASN A 556 -8.49 -3.15 -16.79
CA ASN A 556 -8.08 -4.55 -16.73
C ASN A 556 -9.00 -5.40 -15.84
N ILE A 557 -10.12 -5.86 -16.41
CA ILE A 557 -11.09 -6.71 -15.72
C ILE A 557 -10.49 -8.06 -15.32
N HIS A 558 -9.62 -8.62 -16.16
CA HIS A 558 -8.95 -9.89 -15.84
C HIS A 558 -8.16 -9.77 -14.53
N LEU A 559 -7.38 -8.70 -14.37
CA LEU A 559 -6.65 -8.43 -13.13
C LEU A 559 -7.58 -8.23 -11.94
N ALA A 560 -8.73 -7.56 -12.13
CA ALA A 560 -9.73 -7.41 -11.08
C ALA A 560 -10.28 -8.78 -10.61
N VAL A 561 -10.57 -9.69 -11.55
CA VAL A 561 -10.98 -11.07 -11.25
C VAL A 561 -9.87 -11.85 -10.55
N MET A 562 -8.60 -11.67 -10.95
CA MET A 562 -7.46 -12.29 -10.26
C MET A 562 -7.32 -11.83 -8.80
N TYR A 563 -7.61 -10.56 -8.51
CA TYR A 563 -7.68 -10.07 -7.13
C TYR A 563 -8.84 -10.69 -6.34
N CYS A 564 -9.98 -10.96 -6.98
CA CYS A 564 -11.10 -11.65 -6.34
C CYS A 564 -10.73 -13.10 -5.97
N LYS A 565 -10.07 -13.83 -6.89
CA LYS A 565 -9.54 -15.18 -6.62
C LYS A 565 -8.51 -15.16 -5.49
N ALA A 566 -7.59 -14.19 -5.52
CA ALA A 566 -6.58 -14.02 -4.47
C ALA A 566 -7.22 -13.75 -3.10
N ALA A 567 -8.25 -12.90 -3.05
CA ALA A 567 -8.98 -12.62 -1.81
C ALA A 567 -9.76 -13.83 -1.30
N ALA A 568 -10.39 -14.61 -2.18
CA ALA A 568 -11.08 -15.84 -1.78
C ALA A 568 -10.11 -16.85 -1.14
N LEU A 569 -8.91 -17.03 -1.72
CA LEU A 569 -7.89 -17.92 -1.16
C LEU A 569 -7.30 -17.39 0.15
N LEU A 570 -6.91 -16.11 0.18
CA LEU A 570 -6.33 -15.49 1.36
C LEU A 570 -7.35 -15.43 2.50
N GLY A 571 -8.59 -15.05 2.20
CA GLY A 571 -9.68 -14.99 3.16
C GLY A 571 -10.10 -16.36 3.66
N GLY A 572 -10.17 -17.37 2.79
CA GLY A 572 -10.38 -18.76 3.21
C GLY A 572 -9.28 -19.26 4.14
N ALA A 573 -8.02 -18.95 3.86
CA ALA A 573 -6.90 -19.29 4.74
C ALA A 573 -6.99 -18.55 6.10
N MET A 574 -7.33 -17.26 6.10
CA MET A 574 -7.53 -16.48 7.32
C MET A 574 -8.67 -17.07 8.16
N LEU A 575 -9.82 -17.36 7.54
CA LEU A 575 -10.97 -17.98 8.21
C LEU A 575 -10.59 -19.32 8.85
N LEU A 576 -9.86 -20.19 8.15
CA LEU A 576 -9.40 -21.46 8.73
C LEU A 576 -8.51 -21.26 9.95
N VAL A 577 -7.65 -20.24 9.96
CA VAL A 577 -6.83 -19.89 11.12
C VAL A 577 -7.70 -19.40 12.27
N VAL A 578 -8.68 -18.54 11.99
CA VAL A 578 -9.61 -18.01 13.01
C VAL A 578 -10.42 -19.14 13.64
N GLU A 579 -11.01 -20.03 12.83
CA GLU A 579 -11.74 -21.21 13.29
C GLU A 579 -10.86 -22.13 14.13
N PHE A 580 -9.62 -22.38 13.68
CA PHE A 580 -8.67 -23.20 14.43
C PHE A 580 -8.36 -22.60 15.80
N VAL A 581 -8.14 -21.28 15.88
CA VAL A 581 -7.89 -20.57 17.14
C VAL A 581 -9.12 -20.62 18.04
N LEU A 582 -10.31 -20.36 17.51
CA LEU A 582 -11.56 -20.45 18.25
C LEU A 582 -11.77 -21.82 18.86
N ILE A 583 -11.68 -22.88 18.06
CA ILE A 583 -11.93 -24.25 18.51
C ILE A 583 -10.90 -24.68 19.56
N THR A 584 -9.62 -24.35 19.35
CA THR A 584 -8.51 -24.75 20.23
C THR A 584 -8.52 -23.98 21.55
N PHE A 585 -8.72 -22.66 21.49
CA PHE A 585 -8.59 -21.77 22.64
C PHE A 585 -9.92 -21.35 23.28
N ARG A 586 -11.08 -21.85 22.82
CA ARG A 586 -12.41 -21.53 23.38
C ARG A 586 -12.47 -21.55 24.90
N ARG A 587 -11.86 -22.55 25.56
CA ARG A 587 -11.86 -22.65 27.03
C ARG A 587 -11.06 -21.53 27.69
N SER A 588 -9.92 -21.17 27.12
CA SER A 588 -9.10 -20.06 27.59
C SER A 588 -9.79 -18.72 27.37
N ILE A 589 -10.46 -18.55 26.23
CA ILE A 589 -11.26 -17.34 25.94
C ILE A 589 -12.41 -17.21 26.93
N VAL A 590 -13.16 -18.29 27.20
CA VAL A 590 -14.21 -18.28 28.24
C VAL A 590 -13.65 -17.98 29.61
N HIS A 591 -12.52 -18.57 29.97
CA HIS A 591 -11.90 -18.28 31.26
C HIS A 591 -11.50 -16.81 31.39
N PHE A 592 -11.03 -16.18 30.30
CA PHE A 592 -10.68 -14.76 30.30
C PHE A 592 -11.89 -13.84 30.59
N TYR A 593 -13.05 -14.13 29.98
CA TYR A 593 -14.25 -13.30 30.16
C TYR A 593 -15.06 -13.66 31.42
N CYS A 594 -15.12 -14.95 31.80
CA CYS A 594 -16.14 -15.47 32.73
C CYS A 594 -15.56 -16.38 33.81
N ALA A 595 -14.32 -16.16 34.26
CA ALA A 595 -13.61 -17.01 35.23
C ALA A 595 -14.41 -17.37 36.50
N ARG A 596 -15.40 -16.56 36.88
CA ARG A 596 -16.18 -16.69 38.12
C ARG A 596 -17.67 -16.95 37.89
N GLU A 597 -18.12 -17.11 36.65
CA GLU A 597 -19.54 -17.22 36.28
C GLU A 597 -19.79 -18.49 35.45
N PRO A 598 -20.02 -19.64 36.12
CA PRO A 598 -20.10 -20.93 35.44
C PRO A 598 -21.28 -21.03 34.47
N GLU A 599 -22.39 -20.34 34.72
CA GLU A 599 -23.55 -20.30 33.82
C GLU A 599 -23.24 -19.62 32.49
N VAL A 600 -22.55 -18.47 32.52
CA VAL A 600 -22.08 -17.76 31.32
C VAL A 600 -21.12 -18.64 30.52
N ALA A 601 -20.23 -19.35 31.22
CA ALA A 601 -19.29 -20.26 30.60
C ALA A 601 -19.98 -21.42 29.85
N VAL A 602 -21.12 -21.92 30.33
CA VAL A 602 -21.92 -22.93 29.62
C VAL A 602 -22.48 -22.36 28.32
N TYR A 603 -23.13 -21.19 28.35
CA TYR A 603 -23.68 -20.55 27.14
C TYR A 603 -22.59 -20.33 26.07
N LEU A 604 -21.44 -19.80 26.47
CA LEU A 604 -20.32 -19.56 25.56
C LEU A 604 -19.82 -20.86 24.90
N LEU A 605 -19.50 -21.87 25.71
CA LEU A 605 -18.85 -23.10 25.24
C LEU A 605 -19.76 -24.04 24.45
N THR A 606 -21.04 -24.10 24.80
CA THR A 606 -21.97 -25.11 24.27
C THR A 606 -22.92 -24.56 23.22
N LEU A 607 -23.16 -23.25 23.20
CA LEU A 607 -24.22 -22.66 22.37
C LEU A 607 -23.68 -21.59 21.42
N ILE A 608 -22.87 -20.62 21.89
CA ILE A 608 -22.57 -19.45 21.05
C ILE A 608 -21.32 -19.64 20.17
N PHE A 609 -20.23 -20.25 20.64
CA PHE A 609 -19.04 -20.43 19.78
C PHE A 609 -19.27 -21.22 18.48
N PRO A 610 -20.06 -22.31 18.46
CA PRO A 610 -20.39 -23.00 17.21
C PRO A 610 -21.18 -22.11 16.24
N PHE A 611 -22.08 -21.28 16.76
CA PHE A 611 -22.87 -20.34 15.95
C PHE A 611 -22.00 -19.22 15.39
N LEU A 612 -21.08 -18.69 16.22
CA LEU A 612 -20.09 -17.71 15.79
C LEU A 612 -19.29 -18.26 14.61
N GLY A 613 -18.74 -19.48 14.70
CA GLY A 613 -17.94 -20.03 13.60
C GLY A 613 -18.73 -20.17 12.29
N ILE A 614 -20.02 -20.55 12.35
CA ILE A 614 -20.88 -20.59 11.17
C ILE A 614 -21.12 -19.17 10.61
N GLN A 615 -21.40 -18.20 11.48
CA GLN A 615 -21.62 -16.81 11.10
C GLN A 615 -20.40 -16.21 10.41
N GLU A 616 -19.20 -16.43 10.97
CA GLU A 616 -17.94 -15.89 10.44
C GLU A 616 -17.64 -16.37 9.02
N VAL A 617 -18.04 -17.59 8.64
CA VAL A 617 -17.91 -18.07 7.25
C VAL A 617 -18.66 -17.16 6.28
N PHE A 618 -19.91 -16.80 6.60
CA PHE A 618 -20.71 -15.92 5.77
C PHE A 618 -20.25 -14.47 5.87
N ASP A 619 -19.83 -14.03 7.06
CA ASP A 619 -19.35 -12.67 7.30
C ASP A 619 -18.07 -12.38 6.49
N PHE A 620 -17.10 -13.29 6.52
CA PHE A 620 -15.88 -13.17 5.73
C PHE A 620 -16.18 -13.14 4.22
N GLY A 621 -17.09 -14.01 3.78
CA GLY A 621 -17.55 -14.06 2.39
C GLY A 621 -18.19 -12.74 1.95
N GLN A 622 -19.15 -12.22 2.72
CA GLN A 622 -19.78 -10.94 2.41
C GLN A 622 -18.78 -9.79 2.45
N ALA A 623 -17.83 -9.78 3.39
CA ALA A 623 -16.82 -8.74 3.51
C ALA A 623 -15.95 -8.67 2.24
N CYS A 624 -15.50 -9.82 1.71
CA CYS A 624 -14.79 -9.86 0.43
C CYS A 624 -15.65 -9.31 -0.71
N MET A 625 -16.91 -9.73 -0.83
CA MET A 625 -17.80 -9.27 -1.90
C MET A 625 -18.11 -7.77 -1.82
N GLN A 626 -18.26 -7.20 -0.63
CA GLN A 626 -18.36 -5.75 -0.44
C GLN A 626 -17.09 -5.03 -0.93
N GLY A 627 -15.91 -5.62 -0.72
CA GLY A 627 -14.66 -5.09 -1.27
C GLY A 627 -14.70 -4.99 -2.80
N VAL A 628 -15.23 -6.02 -3.46
CA VAL A 628 -15.44 -6.02 -4.93
C VAL A 628 -16.44 -4.95 -5.35
N PHE A 629 -17.58 -4.84 -4.66
CA PHE A 629 -18.59 -3.81 -4.96
C PHE A 629 -18.03 -2.39 -4.85
N LYS A 630 -17.22 -2.12 -3.82
CA LYS A 630 -16.56 -0.82 -3.63
C LYS A 630 -15.53 -0.58 -4.74
N GLY A 631 -14.72 -1.59 -5.11
CA GLY A 631 -13.78 -1.47 -6.23
C GLY A 631 -14.46 -1.19 -7.57
N LEU A 632 -15.62 -1.80 -7.84
CA LEU A 632 -16.43 -1.54 -9.04
C LEU A 632 -17.21 -0.22 -8.98
N GLY A 633 -17.45 0.33 -7.79
CA GLY A 633 -18.29 1.52 -7.58
C GLY A 633 -19.79 1.24 -7.62
N ILE A 634 -20.20 0.03 -7.21
CA ILE A 634 -21.59 -0.44 -7.22
C ILE A 634 -22.15 -0.76 -5.83
N GLN A 635 -21.59 -0.16 -4.77
CA GLN A 635 -22.03 -0.32 -3.38
C GLN A 635 -23.51 0.02 -3.11
N ARG A 636 -24.22 0.65 -4.06
CA ARG A 636 -25.68 0.82 -3.98
C ARG A 636 -26.44 -0.49 -3.84
N TYR A 637 -25.95 -1.56 -4.46
CA TYR A 637 -26.56 -2.88 -4.31
C TYR A 637 -26.33 -3.43 -2.91
N ALA A 638 -25.12 -3.24 -2.37
CA ALA A 638 -24.76 -3.59 -0.99
C ALA A 638 -25.68 -2.89 0.02
N ALA A 639 -25.86 -1.58 -0.15
CA ALA A 639 -26.70 -0.76 0.72
C ALA A 639 -28.15 -1.24 0.77
N VAL A 640 -28.76 -1.52 -0.38
CA VAL A 640 -30.15 -2.00 -0.46
C VAL A 640 -30.29 -3.37 0.19
N VAL A 641 -29.40 -4.31 -0.12
CA VAL A 641 -29.44 -5.66 0.45
C VAL A 641 -29.25 -5.62 1.98
N ASN A 642 -28.29 -4.85 2.49
CA ASN A 642 -28.06 -4.75 3.94
C ASN A 642 -29.24 -4.12 4.65
N LEU A 643 -29.79 -3.02 4.10
CA LEU A 643 -30.95 -2.36 4.70
C LEU A 643 -32.16 -3.30 4.77
N LEU A 644 -32.48 -3.99 3.68
CA LEU A 644 -33.61 -4.93 3.65
C LEU A 644 -33.35 -6.14 4.55
N THR A 645 -32.18 -6.74 4.47
CA THR A 645 -31.89 -7.98 5.19
C THR A 645 -31.79 -7.72 6.69
N TYR A 646 -31.07 -6.69 7.12
CA TYR A 646 -30.91 -6.43 8.54
C TYR A 646 -32.20 -5.91 9.19
N TYR A 647 -32.96 -5.03 8.53
CA TYR A 647 -34.14 -4.44 9.16
C TYR A 647 -35.44 -5.21 8.94
N LEU A 648 -35.57 -5.97 7.84
CA LEU A 648 -36.78 -6.76 7.55
C LEU A 648 -36.62 -8.25 7.82
N CYS A 649 -35.39 -8.75 7.99
CA CYS A 649 -35.13 -10.15 8.34
C CYS A 649 -34.47 -10.28 9.71
N MET A 650 -33.30 -9.67 9.93
CA MET A 650 -32.52 -9.85 11.17
C MET A 650 -33.26 -9.34 12.41
N LEU A 651 -33.75 -8.09 12.41
CA LEU A 651 -34.43 -7.55 13.58
C LEU A 651 -35.76 -8.28 13.90
N PRO A 652 -36.65 -8.55 12.93
CA PRO A 652 -37.88 -9.30 13.22
C PRO A 652 -37.61 -10.73 13.67
N LEU A 653 -36.71 -11.47 13.00
CA LEU A 653 -36.34 -12.82 13.43
C LEU A 653 -35.63 -12.82 14.78
N GLY A 654 -34.77 -11.84 15.02
CA GLY A 654 -34.07 -11.64 16.28
C GLY A 654 -35.06 -11.48 17.43
N TYR A 655 -36.02 -10.57 17.29
CA TYR A 655 -37.08 -10.41 18.31
C TYR A 655 -37.95 -11.67 18.47
N LEU A 656 -38.39 -12.26 17.36
CA LEU A 656 -39.26 -13.44 17.42
C LEU A 656 -38.58 -14.64 18.07
N PHE A 657 -37.34 -14.94 17.69
CA PHE A 657 -36.63 -16.11 18.19
C PHE A 657 -36.06 -15.87 19.59
N CYS A 658 -35.47 -14.69 19.84
CA CYS A 658 -34.87 -14.38 21.12
C CYS A 658 -35.93 -14.18 22.21
N VAL A 659 -36.91 -13.31 21.96
CA VAL A 659 -37.86 -12.84 22.98
C VAL A 659 -39.18 -13.61 22.91
N TYR A 660 -39.86 -13.61 21.75
CA TYR A 660 -41.23 -14.11 21.65
C TYR A 660 -41.36 -15.63 21.84
N PHE A 661 -40.53 -16.43 21.15
CA PHE A 661 -40.50 -17.89 21.31
C PHE A 661 -39.64 -18.35 22.48
N GLY A 662 -38.92 -17.44 23.15
CA GLY A 662 -38.12 -17.73 24.32
C GLY A 662 -36.88 -18.59 24.05
N PHE A 663 -36.31 -18.57 22.84
CA PHE A 663 -35.03 -19.26 22.57
C PHE A 663 -33.82 -18.47 23.10
N GLY A 664 -34.03 -17.28 23.66
CA GLY A 664 -33.01 -16.48 24.31
C GLY A 664 -31.87 -16.12 23.37
N VAL A 665 -30.64 -16.12 23.87
CA VAL A 665 -29.44 -15.77 23.10
C VAL A 665 -29.26 -16.67 21.86
N ILE A 666 -29.64 -17.95 21.93
CA ILE A 666 -29.57 -18.88 20.78
C ILE A 666 -30.43 -18.38 19.62
N GLY A 667 -31.64 -17.90 19.94
CA GLY A 667 -32.55 -17.33 18.95
C GLY A 667 -31.94 -16.12 18.23
N MET A 668 -31.20 -15.28 18.97
CA MET A 668 -30.50 -14.12 18.41
C MET A 668 -29.41 -14.52 17.41
N TRP A 669 -28.51 -15.42 17.81
CA TRP A 669 -27.41 -15.86 16.94
C TRP A 669 -27.90 -16.67 15.74
N THR A 670 -29.06 -17.36 15.87
CA THR A 670 -29.74 -17.96 14.72
C THR A 670 -30.18 -16.90 13.71
N ALA A 671 -30.77 -15.80 14.19
CA ALA A 671 -31.20 -14.69 13.33
C ALA A 671 -30.00 -14.01 12.64
N PHE A 672 -28.86 -13.86 13.32
CA PHE A 672 -27.62 -13.37 12.70
C PHE A 672 -27.15 -14.27 11.56
N ILE A 673 -27.03 -15.58 11.79
CA ILE A 673 -26.60 -16.53 10.75
C ILE A 673 -27.52 -16.46 9.53
N VAL A 674 -28.83 -16.53 9.72
CA VAL A 674 -29.81 -16.50 8.62
C VAL A 674 -29.66 -15.20 7.81
N SER A 675 -29.48 -14.08 8.50
CA SER A 675 -29.40 -12.76 7.87
C SER A 675 -28.10 -12.58 7.11
N VAL A 676 -26.95 -12.85 7.74
CA VAL A 676 -25.64 -12.71 7.12
C VAL A 676 -25.47 -13.70 5.96
N ALA A 677 -26.00 -14.94 6.08
CA ALA A 677 -26.05 -15.89 4.97
C ALA A 677 -26.90 -15.35 3.80
N THR A 678 -28.04 -14.73 4.09
CA THR A 678 -28.90 -14.12 3.07
C THR A 678 -28.19 -12.97 2.35
N VAL A 679 -27.45 -12.11 3.08
CA VAL A 679 -26.63 -11.05 2.49
C VAL A 679 -25.55 -11.64 1.59
N ALA A 680 -24.77 -12.60 2.09
CA ALA A 680 -23.69 -13.24 1.34
C ALA A 680 -24.19 -13.91 0.04
N LEU A 681 -25.30 -14.65 0.11
CA LEU A 681 -25.90 -15.29 -1.08
C LEU A 681 -26.45 -14.26 -2.08
N SER A 682 -27.05 -13.19 -1.59
CA SER A 682 -27.54 -12.09 -2.42
C SER A 682 -26.37 -11.40 -3.14
N TYR A 683 -25.28 -11.11 -2.42
CA TYR A 683 -24.07 -10.52 -3.00
C TYR A 683 -23.43 -11.41 -4.06
N CYS A 684 -23.34 -12.71 -3.80
CA CYS A 684 -22.81 -13.68 -4.75
C CYS A 684 -23.65 -13.70 -6.04
N THR A 685 -24.98 -13.67 -5.90
CA THR A 685 -25.91 -13.62 -7.03
C THR A 685 -25.75 -12.33 -7.82
N ILE A 686 -25.69 -11.18 -7.15
CA ILE A 686 -25.48 -9.88 -7.78
C ILE A 686 -24.17 -9.86 -8.56
N LEU A 687 -23.06 -10.30 -7.96
CA LEU A 687 -21.74 -10.34 -8.63
C LEU A 687 -21.74 -11.25 -9.87
N LYS A 688 -22.42 -12.40 -9.82
CA LYS A 688 -22.56 -13.30 -10.98
C LYS A 688 -23.38 -12.70 -12.11
N CYS A 689 -24.37 -11.87 -11.79
CA CYS A 689 -25.23 -11.21 -12.76
C CYS A 689 -24.71 -9.83 -13.20
N THR A 690 -23.62 -9.35 -12.61
CA THR A 690 -23.05 -8.03 -12.91
C THR A 690 -22.24 -8.07 -14.19
N ASP A 691 -22.47 -7.12 -15.10
CA ASP A 691 -21.59 -6.86 -16.23
C ASP A 691 -20.44 -5.94 -15.78
N TRP A 692 -19.25 -6.51 -15.68
CA TRP A 692 -18.06 -5.80 -15.19
C TRP A 692 -17.57 -4.77 -16.21
N SER A 693 -17.72 -5.05 -17.51
CA SER A 693 -17.29 -4.15 -18.58
C SER A 693 -18.12 -2.88 -18.56
N LYS A 694 -19.45 -3.01 -18.44
CA LYS A 694 -20.33 -1.85 -18.30
C LYS A 694 -19.94 -0.93 -17.14
N HIS A 695 -19.64 -1.49 -15.97
CA HIS A 695 -19.29 -0.67 -14.81
C HIS A 695 -17.88 -0.07 -14.89
N MET A 696 -16.97 -0.74 -15.60
CA MET A 696 -15.66 -0.18 -15.94
C MET A 696 -15.82 1.03 -16.88
N ASP A 697 -16.67 0.92 -17.91
CA ASP A 697 -16.95 2.03 -18.83
C ASP A 697 -17.58 3.22 -18.11
N GLU A 698 -18.54 2.95 -17.20
CA GLU A 698 -19.11 3.97 -16.32
C GLU A 698 -18.04 4.65 -15.44
N ALA A 699 -17.07 3.88 -14.92
CA ALA A 699 -15.96 4.42 -14.14
C ALA A 699 -15.05 5.33 -14.98
N HIS A 700 -14.72 4.92 -16.21
CA HIS A 700 -13.89 5.71 -17.13
C HIS A 700 -14.62 6.98 -17.57
N LEU A 701 -15.91 6.91 -17.85
CA LEU A 701 -16.73 8.08 -18.17
C LEU A 701 -16.78 9.08 -17.00
N ARG A 702 -16.91 8.59 -15.75
CA ARG A 702 -16.83 9.44 -14.55
C ARG A 702 -15.49 10.16 -14.46
N MET A 703 -14.38 9.47 -14.75
CA MET A 703 -13.04 10.08 -14.71
C MET A 703 -12.88 11.14 -15.81
N LYS A 704 -13.32 10.84 -17.04
CA LYS A 704 -13.27 11.79 -18.17
C LYS A 704 -14.05 13.08 -17.92
N ASN A 705 -15.22 12.98 -17.28
CA ASN A 705 -16.07 14.15 -17.00
C ASN A 705 -15.59 15.02 -15.82
N ASN A 706 -14.66 14.52 -15.00
CA ASN A 706 -14.14 15.21 -13.81
C ASN A 706 -12.70 15.73 -13.96
N LEU A 707 -12.05 15.44 -15.10
CA LEU A 707 -10.82 16.11 -15.56
C LEU A 707 -11.15 17.51 -16.09
#